data_AF-A0A0P1FRF1-F1
#
_entry.id   AF-A0A0P1FRF1-F1
#
_cell.length_a   1.000
_cell.length_b   1.000
_cell.length_c   1.000
_cell.angle_alpha   90.00
_cell.angle_beta   90.00
_cell.angle_gamma   90.00
#
_symmetry.space_group_name_H-M   'P 1'
#
loop_
_entity.id
_entity.type
_entity.pdbx_description
1 polymer ?
#
loop_
_entity_poly.entity_id
_entity_poly.type
_entity_poly.pdbx_seq_one_letter_code
_entity_poly.pdbx_strand_id
1 'polypeptide(L)'
;MGAHTDASQLTPLLASGYQLLPLHKFSAEDEVKGKKRKRGKSPIDSNWMKRTYKSQDQIKHMEAGNNVGVRLRPFELVLDVDPRAFPDGQTLASPINPFVELVLWTGMDPDLYSTVETGSGGLHIYMIKPEDVSTRDSLNDQFPGIEFKTVGRQVVAPGSIHPDTQKTYTWKADTPELDAFGAEAAPEALVDLIRRPSGSVATGGGEHDQEELAQMLEHLDPVDFADHDDWLTLMQACHHATAGDGRQEFVDWCTQDPAYADHGTLIGNRWDSLHADNDGNRITFRTLHKLLRDAGAEDAIPRTPAADDFDDDLDQTGAPAGAITTPKRKPVHEGGLIVNKKTGVAPDTPKNALKAITGSKLDPRFDELKQRVVLMGELPWGEGYGRVLTDKLLLLARTFLMEQHQRRDYQPSKENVQDAITTVAYFYKFNPILDYLDSLTWDGTSRVKDLFTVAFQCGRDEYTEAVSQCFMVGAVARQRQPGCKLDTMPVIKGPQGSLKSTGIRDLFSPDWFSDAELGDLRNKDAAMNLEGVWVHEFAELAGLRASDMDVLKAFMSRATDRYRTPYGRNTEDHQRRVVFAGTVNEGGYLSDPTGARRFWPLEMASGSRVDLGWIAEHRDQLWAEADALFKSGVGHVLPEPLWSMAAERQADETVDDPWVDKLAEMLSNRKTQRQAFEAGTGDYAEEVINGERVASPLREPPPADKVHTQDLLSYLGLESDRQNKGHAQRLRRSMETLGWKHRRGVRLGGRVSAGYVRADK
;
A
#
# COMPACT_ATOMS: atom_id res chain seq x y z
N MET A 1 23.39 45.48 28.58
CA MET A 1 24.19 44.24 28.74
C MET A 1 24.35 43.65 27.36
N GLY A 2 25.56 43.26 26.95
CA GLY A 2 25.75 42.58 25.66
C GLY A 2 25.08 41.21 25.67
N ALA A 3 24.73 40.68 24.49
CA ALA A 3 24.30 39.29 24.39
C ALA A 3 25.49 38.38 24.75
N HIS A 4 25.29 37.49 25.72
CA HIS A 4 26.28 36.51 26.15
C HIS A 4 25.69 35.11 26.05
N THR A 5 26.50 34.16 25.62
CA THR A 5 26.12 32.75 25.61
C THR A 5 26.00 32.24 27.05
N ASP A 6 25.17 31.23 27.26
CA ASP A 6 24.92 30.67 28.59
C ASP A 6 25.06 29.15 28.58
N ALA A 7 26.24 28.66 28.98
CA ALA A 7 26.55 27.24 29.02
C ALA A 7 25.70 26.46 30.03
N SER A 8 25.09 27.11 31.03
CA SER A 8 24.22 26.44 31.99
C SER A 8 22.97 25.85 31.35
N GLN A 9 22.51 26.46 30.24
CA GLN A 9 21.35 26.02 29.44
C GLN A 9 21.59 24.68 28.71
N LEU A 10 22.83 24.21 28.62
CA LEU A 10 23.17 22.91 28.03
C LEU A 10 22.86 21.73 28.97
N THR A 11 22.69 21.98 30.27
CA THR A 11 22.52 20.94 31.29
C THR A 11 21.39 19.95 30.96
N PRO A 12 20.18 20.39 30.54
CA PRO A 12 19.10 19.48 30.18
C PRO A 12 19.44 18.55 29.00
N LEU A 13 20.10 19.08 27.96
CA LEU A 13 20.56 18.29 26.79
C LEU A 13 21.61 17.25 27.17
N LEU A 14 22.51 17.61 28.09
CA LEU A 14 23.53 16.71 28.58
C LEU A 14 22.96 15.59 29.44
N ALA A 15 21.99 15.93 30.30
CA ALA A 15 21.30 14.96 31.15
C ALA A 15 20.53 13.91 30.33
N SER A 16 19.86 14.36 29.26
CA SER A 16 19.11 13.52 28.30
C SER A 16 19.98 12.79 27.27
N GLY A 17 21.30 13.03 27.27
CA GLY A 17 22.23 12.34 26.38
C GLY A 17 22.23 12.79 24.92
N TYR A 18 21.72 14.00 24.62
CA TYR A 18 21.84 14.61 23.29
C TYR A 18 23.31 14.91 22.96
N GLN A 19 23.66 14.80 21.68
CA GLN A 19 25.01 15.04 21.20
C GLN A 19 25.18 16.51 20.81
N LEU A 20 26.16 17.18 21.42
CA LEU A 20 26.47 18.57 21.14
C LEU A 20 27.62 18.69 20.13
N LEU A 21 27.57 19.72 19.27
CA LEU A 21 28.60 20.01 18.27
C LEU A 21 28.96 21.51 18.25
N PRO A 22 30.20 21.87 17.87
CA PRO A 22 30.64 23.26 17.86
C PRO A 22 30.10 24.01 16.64
N LEU A 23 29.39 25.11 16.86
CA LEU A 23 29.04 26.07 15.81
C LEU A 23 30.00 27.26 15.86
N HIS A 24 30.08 28.02 14.77
CA HIS A 24 30.83 29.27 14.79
C HIS A 24 30.23 30.26 15.80
N LYS A 25 31.04 31.24 16.21
CA LYS A 25 30.57 32.39 17.00
C LYS A 25 29.36 33.05 16.33
N PHE A 26 28.38 33.50 17.09
CA PHE A 26 27.17 34.15 16.54
C PHE A 26 27.48 35.34 15.62
N SER A 27 28.61 36.02 15.85
CA SER A 27 29.10 37.16 15.06
C SER A 27 30.11 36.78 13.98
N ALA A 28 30.35 35.48 13.73
CA ALA A 28 31.31 35.04 12.74
C ALA A 28 30.79 35.33 11.33
N GLU A 29 31.63 35.99 10.53
CA GLU A 29 31.40 36.25 9.12
C GLU A 29 32.62 35.78 8.32
N ASP A 30 32.39 35.23 7.14
CA ASP A 30 33.41 34.98 6.11
C ASP A 30 33.07 35.75 4.83
N GLU A 31 34.05 35.87 3.94
CA GLU A 31 33.90 36.57 2.67
C GLU A 31 34.24 35.61 1.53
N VAL A 32 33.24 35.32 0.69
CA VAL A 32 33.39 34.48 -0.51
C VAL A 32 33.10 35.35 -1.71
N LYS A 33 34.08 35.51 -2.61
CA LYS A 33 34.00 36.36 -3.81
C LYS A 33 33.45 37.79 -3.57
N GLY A 34 33.93 38.48 -2.53
CA GLY A 34 33.58 39.89 -2.25
C GLY A 34 32.27 40.09 -1.49
N LYS A 35 31.68 39.01 -0.99
CA LYS A 35 30.31 38.92 -0.51
C LYS A 35 30.32 38.30 0.91
N LYS A 36 29.81 39.03 1.91
CA LYS A 36 29.85 38.64 3.33
C LYS A 36 28.80 37.57 3.65
N ARG A 37 29.20 36.49 4.31
CA ARG A 37 28.35 35.39 4.75
C ARG A 37 28.41 35.27 6.27
N LYS A 38 27.25 35.06 6.92
CA LYS A 38 27.17 34.83 8.38
C LYS A 38 27.28 33.35 8.68
N ARG A 39 28.12 32.99 9.64
CA ARG A 39 28.47 31.59 9.96
C ARG A 39 27.93 31.10 11.29
N GLY A 40 27.33 31.98 12.10
CA GLY A 40 26.99 31.71 13.50
C GLY A 40 25.99 30.58 13.78
N LYS A 41 25.32 30.02 12.77
CA LYS A 41 24.45 28.83 12.90
C LYS A 41 25.04 27.56 12.28
N SER A 42 26.20 27.66 11.64
CA SER A 42 26.81 26.56 10.89
C SER A 42 27.85 25.83 11.75
N PRO A 43 27.98 24.50 11.59
CA PRO A 43 29.07 23.73 12.19
C PRO A 43 30.45 24.25 11.77
N ILE A 44 31.41 24.20 12.69
CA ILE A 44 32.81 24.55 12.39
C ILE A 44 33.47 23.49 11.52
N ASP A 45 33.21 22.22 11.82
CA ASP A 45 33.81 21.08 11.15
C ASP A 45 32.94 20.62 9.97
N SER A 46 33.53 20.39 8.79
CA SER A 46 32.80 19.91 7.61
C SER A 46 32.26 18.48 7.76
N ASN A 47 32.96 17.62 8.51
CA ASN A 47 32.56 16.21 8.74
C ASN A 47 31.74 16.01 10.03
N TRP A 48 31.03 17.04 10.49
CA TRP A 48 30.33 17.05 11.77
C TRP A 48 29.28 15.94 11.94
N MET A 49 28.70 15.44 10.84
CA MET A 49 27.71 14.36 10.85
C MET A 49 28.29 13.03 11.34
N LYS A 50 29.58 12.76 11.08
CA LYS A 50 30.27 11.51 11.44
C LYS A 50 31.22 11.68 12.61
N ARG A 51 31.71 12.91 12.85
CA ARG A 51 32.65 13.21 13.92
C ARG A 51 32.03 12.99 15.29
N THR A 52 32.79 12.41 16.21
CA THR A 52 32.37 12.30 17.61
C THR A 52 32.86 13.51 18.39
N TYR A 53 31.96 14.13 19.16
CA TYR A 53 32.26 15.28 20.00
C TYR A 53 32.15 14.91 21.48
N LYS A 54 33.04 15.48 22.30
CA LYS A 54 32.93 15.37 23.76
C LYS A 54 32.09 16.52 24.28
N SER A 55 31.06 16.19 25.06
CA SER A 55 30.16 17.17 25.68
C SER A 55 30.88 18.25 26.47
N GLN A 56 31.91 17.87 27.25
CA GLN A 56 32.67 18.83 28.07
C GLN A 56 33.40 19.88 27.22
N ASP A 57 33.81 19.54 26.00
CA ASP A 57 34.47 20.48 25.11
C ASP A 57 33.46 21.48 24.55
N GLN A 58 32.20 21.08 24.38
CA GLN A 58 31.14 21.98 23.89
C GLN A 58 30.67 22.95 24.98
N ILE A 59 30.68 22.54 26.25
CA ILE A 59 30.47 23.45 27.39
C ILE A 59 31.53 24.55 27.36
N LYS A 60 32.82 24.18 27.31
CA LYS A 60 33.93 25.14 27.22
C LYS A 60 33.85 26.01 25.98
N HIS A 61 33.43 25.44 24.85
CA HIS A 61 33.22 26.17 23.60
C HIS A 61 32.16 27.26 23.74
N MET A 62 31.05 26.96 24.43
CA MET A 62 30.01 27.94 24.72
C MET A 62 30.45 28.99 25.76
N GLU A 63 31.17 28.58 26.82
CA GLU A 63 31.77 29.50 27.81
C GLU A 63 32.76 30.48 27.15
N ALA A 64 33.42 30.08 26.07
CA ALA A 64 34.29 30.93 25.26
C ALA A 64 33.52 31.93 24.36
N GLY A 65 32.18 31.94 24.38
CA GLY A 65 31.35 32.87 23.63
C GLY A 65 30.89 32.38 22.26
N ASN A 66 31.02 31.08 21.96
CA ASN A 66 30.60 30.50 20.68
C ASN A 66 29.25 29.78 20.78
N ASN A 67 28.58 29.61 19.64
CA ASN A 67 27.33 28.85 19.61
C ASN A 67 27.62 27.34 19.62
N VAL A 68 26.62 26.57 20.07
CA VAL A 68 26.63 25.11 20.07
C VAL A 68 25.38 24.62 19.36
N GLY A 69 25.51 23.51 18.63
CA GLY A 69 24.41 22.83 17.96
C GLY A 69 24.12 21.50 18.63
N VAL A 70 22.93 20.97 18.38
CA VAL A 70 22.46 19.66 18.81
C VAL A 70 22.39 18.77 17.57
N ARG A 71 23.18 17.69 17.54
CA ARG A 71 23.11 16.67 16.50
C ARG A 71 22.05 15.65 16.87
N LEU A 72 21.15 15.37 15.93
CA LEU A 72 20.04 14.46 16.14
C LEU A 72 20.42 13.01 15.78
N ARG A 73 20.04 12.07 16.64
CA ARG A 73 20.14 10.62 16.45
C ARG A 73 18.94 10.08 15.68
N PRO A 74 19.00 8.85 15.13
CA PRO A 74 17.92 8.26 14.32
C PRO A 74 16.52 8.26 14.94
N PHE A 75 16.40 8.19 16.26
CA PHE A 75 15.12 8.20 16.98
C PHE A 75 14.74 9.59 17.53
N GLU A 76 15.57 10.62 17.37
CA GLU A 76 15.28 11.97 17.85
C GLU A 76 14.60 12.78 16.76
N LEU A 77 13.59 13.55 17.16
CA LEU A 77 12.84 14.45 16.30
C LEU A 77 12.78 15.83 16.96
N VAL A 78 13.05 16.88 16.20
CA VAL A 78 12.79 18.25 16.63
C VAL A 78 11.86 18.91 15.64
N LEU A 79 10.72 19.38 16.13
CA LEU A 79 9.81 20.22 15.36
C LEU A 79 10.32 21.67 15.42
N ASP A 80 10.82 22.19 14.30
CA ASP A 80 11.32 23.55 14.16
C ASP A 80 10.25 24.43 13.52
N VAL A 81 9.72 25.37 14.31
CA VAL A 81 8.61 26.25 13.92
C VAL A 81 9.14 27.66 13.73
N ASP A 82 9.16 28.15 12.48
CA ASP A 82 9.57 29.51 12.13
C ASP A 82 8.35 30.35 11.69
N PRO A 83 7.77 31.17 12.58
CA PRO A 83 6.59 31.97 12.25
C PRO A 83 6.85 33.03 11.19
N ARG A 84 8.11 33.36 10.87
CA ARG A 84 8.43 34.32 9.80
C ARG A 84 8.07 33.76 8.42
N ALA A 85 7.97 32.43 8.29
CA ALA A 85 7.57 31.76 7.08
C ALA A 85 6.05 31.49 7.03
N PHE A 86 5.27 31.95 8.02
CA PHE A 86 3.83 31.80 7.98
C PHE A 86 3.17 32.72 6.93
N PRO A 87 2.07 32.29 6.29
CA PRO A 87 1.35 33.10 5.31
C PRO A 87 0.78 34.38 5.92
N ASP A 88 0.57 35.40 5.09
CA ASP A 88 -0.23 36.60 5.42
C ASP A 88 0.19 37.36 6.71
N GLY A 89 1.47 37.32 7.07
CA GLY A 89 1.99 38.00 8.27
C GLY A 89 1.48 37.41 9.58
N GLN A 90 1.01 36.15 9.57
CA GLN A 90 0.62 35.41 10.76
C GLN A 90 1.81 35.21 11.71
N THR A 91 1.51 35.02 12.99
CA THR A 91 2.51 34.79 14.05
C THR A 91 2.07 33.60 14.92
N LEU A 92 2.92 33.15 15.84
CA LEU A 92 2.52 32.12 16.82
C LEU A 92 1.31 32.52 17.68
N ALA A 93 1.07 33.83 17.86
CA ALA A 93 -0.09 34.34 18.60
C ALA A 93 -1.37 34.42 17.74
N SER A 94 -1.28 34.20 16.43
CA SER A 94 -2.45 34.20 15.57
C SER A 94 -3.36 33.01 15.91
N PRO A 95 -4.69 33.21 16.02
CA PRO A 95 -5.62 32.16 16.45
C PRO A 95 -5.70 30.98 15.47
N ILE A 96 -5.34 31.22 14.22
CA ILE A 96 -5.14 30.19 13.19
C ILE A 96 -3.79 30.51 12.55
N ASN A 97 -2.92 29.52 12.57
CA ASN A 97 -1.61 29.54 11.92
C ASN A 97 -1.18 28.09 11.62
N PRO A 98 -0.17 27.88 10.75
CA PRO A 98 0.27 26.54 10.37
C PRO A 98 0.59 25.61 11.56
N PHE A 99 1.17 26.15 12.64
CA PHE A 99 1.50 25.36 13.83
C PHE A 99 0.24 24.94 14.61
N VAL A 100 -0.73 25.84 14.78
CA VAL A 100 -2.04 25.51 15.37
C VAL A 100 -2.77 24.47 14.51
N GLU A 101 -2.70 24.57 13.19
CA GLU A 101 -3.31 23.59 12.28
C GLU A 101 -2.65 22.21 12.41
N LEU A 102 -1.32 22.14 12.46
CA LEU A 102 -0.59 20.89 12.69
C LEU A 102 -0.95 20.26 14.05
N VAL A 103 -1.02 21.08 15.10
CA VAL A 103 -1.44 20.67 16.44
C VAL A 103 -2.85 20.06 16.42
N LEU A 104 -3.81 20.73 15.76
CA LEU A 104 -5.18 20.22 15.62
C LEU A 104 -5.26 18.96 14.75
N TRP A 105 -4.42 18.86 13.72
CA TRP A 105 -4.39 17.70 12.81
C TRP A 105 -3.86 16.45 13.49
N THR A 106 -2.81 16.60 14.29
CA THR A 106 -2.09 15.50 14.95
C THR A 106 -2.64 15.19 16.34
N GLY A 107 -3.42 16.09 16.94
CA GLY A 107 -3.88 15.97 18.32
C GLY A 107 -2.75 16.14 19.35
N MET A 108 -1.61 16.67 18.92
CA MET A 108 -0.47 16.97 19.80
C MET A 108 -0.86 18.04 20.82
N ASP A 109 -0.43 17.88 22.07
CA ASP A 109 -0.45 18.96 23.06
C ASP A 109 0.97 19.52 23.24
N PRO A 110 1.29 20.70 22.67
CA PRO A 110 2.64 21.27 22.72
C PRO A 110 3.19 21.49 24.13
N ASP A 111 2.31 21.68 25.12
CA ASP A 111 2.74 21.96 26.49
C ASP A 111 3.25 20.70 27.21
N LEU A 112 3.13 19.51 26.59
CA LEU A 112 3.70 18.26 27.08
C LEU A 112 5.16 18.03 26.66
N TYR A 113 5.75 18.92 25.85
CA TYR A 113 7.07 18.68 25.26
C TYR A 113 8.07 19.77 25.62
N SER A 114 9.29 19.37 25.96
CA SER A 114 10.40 20.29 26.22
C SER A 114 10.65 21.19 25.01
N THR A 115 10.53 22.50 25.22
CA THR A 115 10.53 23.47 24.12
C THR A 115 11.58 24.55 24.35
N VAL A 116 12.32 24.90 23.29
CA VAL A 116 13.23 26.05 23.24
C VAL A 116 12.59 27.15 22.40
N GLU A 117 12.51 28.36 22.95
CA GLU A 117 12.20 29.57 22.19
C GLU A 117 13.45 30.02 21.41
N THR A 118 13.30 30.17 20.10
CA THR A 118 14.42 30.57 19.23
C THR A 118 14.61 32.08 19.27
N GLY A 119 15.85 32.54 19.00
CA GLY A 119 16.14 33.97 18.98
C GLY A 119 15.37 34.75 17.89
N SER A 120 14.76 34.08 16.91
CA SER A 120 13.89 34.69 15.89
C SER A 120 12.40 34.71 16.27
N GLY A 121 12.03 34.19 17.45
CA GLY A 121 10.64 34.10 17.92
C GLY A 121 9.89 32.85 17.46
N GLY A 122 10.62 31.81 17.03
CA GLY A 122 10.10 30.48 16.73
C GLY A 122 10.28 29.48 17.87
N LEU A 123 10.04 28.19 17.61
CA LEU A 123 10.11 27.11 18.60
C LEU A 123 10.94 25.93 18.08
N HIS A 124 11.76 25.34 18.95
CA HIS A 124 12.25 23.97 18.77
C HIS A 124 11.58 23.07 19.81
N ILE A 125 10.74 22.14 19.37
CA ILE A 125 10.02 21.21 20.26
C ILE A 125 10.66 19.83 20.15
N TYR A 126 11.19 19.31 21.25
CA TYR A 126 11.97 18.08 21.30
C TYR A 126 11.06 16.87 21.52
N MET A 127 11.23 15.83 20.70
CA MET A 127 10.45 14.60 20.72
C MET A 127 11.33 13.38 20.37
N ILE A 128 10.80 12.18 20.59
CA ILE A 128 11.35 10.94 20.02
C ILE A 128 10.36 10.27 19.06
N LYS A 129 10.88 9.53 18.08
CA LYS A 129 10.12 8.73 17.11
C LYS A 129 10.73 7.32 17.01
N PRO A 130 10.02 6.32 16.45
CA PRO A 130 10.64 5.03 16.20
C PRO A 130 11.82 5.16 15.22
N GLU A 131 12.87 4.39 15.48
CA GLU A 131 14.19 4.53 14.82
C GLU A 131 14.11 4.22 13.32
N ASP A 132 13.25 3.29 12.95
CA ASP A 132 13.01 2.78 11.60
C ASP A 132 12.12 3.70 10.74
N VAL A 133 11.53 4.75 11.33
CA VAL A 133 10.70 5.69 10.57
C VAL A 133 11.55 6.71 9.84
N SER A 134 11.58 6.66 8.51
CA SER A 134 12.08 7.77 7.70
C SER A 134 11.04 8.89 7.63
N THR A 135 11.45 10.15 7.81
CA THR A 135 10.57 11.31 7.88
C THR A 135 10.86 12.32 6.76
N ARG A 136 9.82 12.98 6.25
CA ARG A 136 9.93 14.15 5.38
C ARG A 136 10.48 15.32 6.20
N ASP A 137 11.27 16.18 5.57
CA ASP A 137 11.88 17.33 6.26
C ASP A 137 10.91 18.50 6.45
N SER A 138 9.87 18.59 5.60
CA SER A 138 8.80 19.57 5.72
C SER A 138 7.55 19.07 5.00
N LEU A 139 6.43 19.73 5.29
CA LEU A 139 5.17 19.63 4.54
C LEU A 139 4.74 21.06 4.21
N ASN A 140 5.63 21.85 3.61
CA ASN A 140 5.43 23.30 3.43
C ASN A 140 4.19 23.67 2.60
N ASP A 141 3.71 22.75 1.76
CA ASP A 141 2.44 22.85 1.03
C ASP A 141 1.22 22.88 1.96
N GLN A 142 1.31 22.21 3.11
CA GLN A 142 0.25 22.07 4.11
C GLN A 142 0.50 22.92 5.36
N PHE A 143 1.73 22.94 5.85
CA PHE A 143 2.15 23.61 7.08
C PHE A 143 3.40 24.48 6.83
N PRO A 144 3.28 25.58 6.08
CA PRO A 144 4.40 26.45 5.77
C PRO A 144 5.07 27.00 7.04
N GLY A 145 6.40 26.96 7.06
CA GLY A 145 7.20 27.42 8.21
C GLY A 145 7.36 26.40 9.33
N ILE A 146 7.08 25.13 9.06
CA ILE A 146 7.32 24.02 9.98
C ILE A 146 8.23 22.99 9.34
N GLU A 147 9.32 22.65 10.04
CA GLU A 147 10.30 21.66 9.62
C GLU A 147 10.44 20.53 10.65
N PHE A 148 10.67 19.32 10.16
CA PHE A 148 10.81 18.10 10.96
C PHE A 148 12.27 17.65 10.91
N LYS A 149 13.05 18.05 11.92
CA LYS A 149 14.49 17.76 11.99
C LYS A 149 14.71 16.37 12.60
N THR A 150 15.41 15.51 11.87
CA THR A 150 15.79 14.14 12.29
C THR A 150 17.30 13.91 12.07
N VAL A 151 17.75 12.66 12.13
CA VAL A 151 19.13 12.27 11.81
C VAL A 151 19.65 12.89 10.51
N GLY A 152 20.91 13.30 10.51
CA GLY A 152 21.54 14.07 9.42
C GLY A 152 21.32 15.58 9.52
N ARG A 153 20.44 16.04 10.42
CA ARG A 153 20.21 17.46 10.70
C ARG A 153 20.73 17.87 12.08
N GLN A 154 20.76 19.19 12.32
CA GLN A 154 21.09 19.79 13.60
C GLN A 154 20.17 20.98 13.91
N VAL A 155 20.04 21.31 15.19
CA VAL A 155 19.38 22.53 15.66
C VAL A 155 20.31 23.32 16.58
N VAL A 156 20.15 24.64 16.62
CA VAL A 156 20.95 25.49 17.54
C VAL A 156 20.54 25.22 18.99
N ALA A 157 21.51 24.97 19.86
CA ALA A 157 21.29 24.64 21.26
C ALA A 157 20.86 25.87 22.09
N PRO A 158 20.03 25.69 23.15
CA PRO A 158 19.74 26.73 24.13
C PRO A 158 21.02 27.22 24.80
N GLY A 159 21.04 28.50 25.18
CA GLY A 159 22.24 29.23 25.60
C GLY A 159 23.04 29.84 24.45
N SER A 160 22.81 29.43 23.20
CA SER A 160 23.41 30.07 22.01
C SER A 160 22.73 31.40 21.66
N ILE A 161 23.36 32.22 20.83
CA ILE A 161 22.85 33.53 20.39
C ILE A 161 22.50 33.49 18.89
N HIS A 162 21.32 34.01 18.53
CA HIS A 162 20.92 34.16 17.15
C HIS A 162 21.72 35.30 16.45
N PRO A 163 22.35 35.06 15.28
CA PRO A 163 23.22 36.04 14.61
C PRO A 163 22.54 37.39 14.30
N ASP A 164 21.29 37.37 13.83
CA ASP A 164 20.61 38.60 13.39
C ASP A 164 19.94 39.37 14.53
N THR A 165 19.19 38.68 15.38
CA THR A 165 18.42 39.33 16.45
C THR A 165 19.23 39.54 17.72
N GLN A 166 20.40 38.89 17.83
CA GLN A 166 21.22 38.82 19.04
C GLN A 166 20.47 38.36 20.30
N LYS A 167 19.32 37.70 20.11
CA LYS A 167 18.55 37.08 21.18
C LYS A 167 19.06 35.67 21.44
N THR A 168 19.01 35.26 22.69
CA THR A 168 19.42 33.94 23.14
C THR A 168 18.35 32.90 22.82
N TYR A 169 18.77 31.67 22.50
CA TYR A 169 17.88 30.51 22.49
C TYR A 169 17.67 30.06 23.94
N THR A 170 16.43 29.97 24.41
CA THR A 170 16.13 29.72 25.83
C THR A 170 15.04 28.69 26.01
N TRP A 171 15.16 27.84 27.04
CA TRP A 171 14.08 26.92 27.42
C TRP A 171 12.81 27.70 27.79
N LYS A 172 11.66 27.26 27.28
CA LYS A 172 10.34 27.81 27.59
C LYS A 172 9.94 27.36 29.01
N ALA A 173 9.70 28.31 29.90
CA ALA A 173 9.51 28.05 31.33
C ALA A 173 8.29 27.17 31.67
N ASP A 174 7.23 27.22 30.85
CA ASP A 174 5.98 26.51 31.08
C ASP A 174 5.92 25.14 30.37
N THR A 175 7.07 24.56 30.03
CA THR A 175 7.16 23.22 29.41
C THR A 175 8.01 22.28 30.25
N PRO A 176 7.83 20.94 30.13
CA PRO A 176 8.62 19.97 30.88
C PRO A 176 10.13 20.15 30.65
N GLU A 177 10.91 20.01 31.72
CA GLU A 177 12.37 20.02 31.61
C GLU A 177 12.87 18.74 30.94
N LEU A 178 13.84 18.86 30.03
CA LEU A 178 14.45 17.73 29.37
C LEU A 178 15.46 17.06 30.32
N ASP A 179 15.09 15.93 30.91
CA ASP A 179 15.87 15.27 31.96
C ASP A 179 16.54 13.96 31.50
N ALA A 180 17.00 13.14 32.44
CA ALA A 180 17.68 11.87 32.13
C ALA A 180 16.79 10.82 31.43
N PHE A 181 15.47 10.99 31.42
CA PHE A 181 14.54 10.12 30.70
C PHE A 181 14.40 10.50 29.22
N GLY A 182 14.91 11.66 28.82
CA GLY A 182 14.90 12.13 27.43
C GLY A 182 13.61 12.86 27.05
N ALA A 183 13.41 13.05 25.75
CA ALA A 183 12.22 13.72 25.22
C ALA A 183 11.03 12.75 25.12
N GLU A 184 9.81 13.29 25.26
CA GLU A 184 8.57 12.52 25.12
C GLU A 184 8.34 12.04 23.68
N ALA A 185 7.59 10.95 23.52
CA ALA A 185 7.29 10.37 22.21
C ALA A 185 6.37 11.28 21.38
N ALA A 186 6.69 11.45 20.10
CA ALA A 186 5.83 12.13 19.15
C ALA A 186 4.50 11.37 18.99
N PRO A 187 3.35 12.07 18.87
CA PRO A 187 2.07 11.41 18.62
C PRO A 187 2.14 10.57 17.35
N GLU A 188 1.51 9.39 17.36
CA GLU A 188 1.50 8.48 16.21
C GLU A 188 0.98 9.18 14.93
N ALA A 189 -0.04 10.02 15.07
CA ALA A 189 -0.57 10.84 13.97
C ALA A 189 0.45 11.84 13.39
N LEU A 190 1.36 12.40 14.21
CA LEU A 190 2.45 13.24 13.72
C LEU A 190 3.49 12.38 12.99
N VAL A 191 3.89 11.25 13.58
CA VAL A 191 4.86 10.33 12.97
C VAL A 191 4.38 9.83 11.61
N ASP A 192 3.10 9.45 11.49
CA ASP A 192 2.52 8.96 10.23
C ASP A 192 2.33 10.06 9.20
N LEU A 193 1.97 11.27 9.64
CA LEU A 193 1.87 12.45 8.76
C LEU A 193 3.21 12.75 8.08
N ILE A 194 4.30 12.70 8.85
CA ILE A 194 5.64 13.04 8.36
C ILE A 194 6.39 11.83 7.81
N ARG A 195 5.87 10.61 7.95
CA ARG A 195 6.50 9.39 7.43
C ARG A 195 6.70 9.49 5.92
N ARG A 196 7.90 9.16 5.46
CA ARG A 196 8.16 8.97 4.03
C ARG A 196 7.45 7.69 3.56
N PRO A 197 6.70 7.72 2.45
CA PRO A 197 6.08 6.51 1.91
C PRO A 197 7.15 5.44 1.66
N SER A 198 6.96 4.26 2.22
CA SER A 198 7.81 3.10 1.95
C SER A 198 7.55 2.63 0.52
N GLY A 199 8.43 3.04 -0.41
CA GLY A 199 8.28 2.71 -1.83
C GLY A 199 8.95 3.62 -2.85
N SER A 200 9.84 4.54 -2.45
CA SER A 200 10.75 5.18 -3.42
C SER A 200 11.92 4.24 -3.75
N VAL A 201 11.63 3.09 -4.36
CA VAL A 201 12.63 2.46 -5.23
C VAL A 201 12.73 3.38 -6.43
N ALA A 202 13.92 3.93 -6.62
CA ALA A 202 14.25 5.00 -7.56
C ALA A 202 13.48 4.93 -8.88
N THR A 203 12.61 5.91 -9.12
CA THR A 203 12.22 6.32 -10.48
C THR A 203 13.38 7.09 -11.11
N GLY A 204 14.53 6.41 -11.28
CA GLY A 204 15.71 6.91 -11.98
C GLY A 204 16.26 8.25 -11.47
N GLY A 205 16.48 8.40 -10.16
CA GLY A 205 17.14 9.53 -9.48
C GLY A 205 17.48 9.13 -8.03
N GLY A 206 18.42 9.83 -7.37
CA GLY A 206 18.97 9.44 -6.05
C GLY A 206 20.36 8.78 -6.08
N GLU A 207 21.15 9.04 -7.13
CA GLU A 207 22.52 8.54 -7.32
C GLU A 207 23.55 9.16 -6.37
N HIS A 208 23.20 10.27 -5.72
CA HIS A 208 24.07 10.99 -4.79
C HIS A 208 23.30 11.28 -3.50
N ASP A 209 23.97 11.16 -2.37
CA ASP A 209 23.41 11.60 -1.09
C ASP A 209 23.59 13.13 -0.87
N GLN A 210 23.12 13.63 0.27
CA GLN A 210 23.22 15.07 0.62
C GLN A 210 24.69 15.53 0.78
N GLU A 211 25.56 14.66 1.29
CA GLU A 211 26.96 14.99 1.54
C GLU A 211 27.73 15.06 0.22
N GLU A 212 27.50 14.11 -0.68
CA GLU A 212 28.04 14.10 -2.03
C GLU A 212 27.53 15.29 -2.83
N LEU A 213 26.24 15.66 -2.70
CA LEU A 213 25.71 16.86 -3.33
C LEU A 213 26.39 18.14 -2.81
N ALA A 214 26.54 18.29 -1.50
CA ALA A 214 27.19 19.45 -0.91
C ALA A 214 28.64 19.60 -1.39
N GLN A 215 29.40 18.49 -1.42
CA GLN A 215 30.78 18.47 -1.93
C GLN A 215 30.85 18.86 -3.40
N MET A 216 29.96 18.33 -4.24
CA MET A 216 29.87 18.71 -5.65
C MET A 216 29.56 20.20 -5.81
N LEU A 217 28.59 20.73 -5.06
CA LEU A 217 28.20 22.15 -5.12
C LEU A 217 29.30 23.11 -4.66
N GLU A 218 30.21 22.72 -3.77
CA GLU A 218 31.37 23.55 -3.37
C GLU A 218 32.29 23.92 -4.54
N HIS A 219 32.30 23.13 -5.61
CA HIS A 219 33.10 23.38 -6.80
C HIS A 219 32.41 24.26 -7.85
N LEU A 220 31.14 24.62 -7.62
CA LEU A 220 30.36 25.50 -8.47
C LEU A 220 30.08 26.81 -7.72
N ASP A 221 30.17 27.96 -8.40
CA ASP A 221 29.86 29.23 -7.75
C ASP A 221 28.42 29.68 -8.04
N PRO A 222 27.61 30.03 -7.03
CA PRO A 222 26.23 30.46 -7.26
C PRO A 222 26.10 31.73 -8.12
N VAL A 223 27.11 32.60 -8.15
CA VAL A 223 27.11 33.82 -8.98
C VAL A 223 27.20 33.49 -10.47
N ASP A 224 27.84 32.38 -10.84
CA ASP A 224 27.96 31.94 -12.24
C ASP A 224 26.62 31.42 -12.79
N PHE A 225 25.64 31.21 -11.91
CA PHE A 225 24.26 30.81 -12.24
C PHE A 225 23.25 31.93 -11.93
N ALA A 226 23.64 33.20 -12.14
CA ALA A 226 22.72 34.32 -11.97
C ALA A 226 21.59 34.36 -13.02
N ASP A 227 21.77 33.69 -14.16
CA ASP A 227 20.72 33.50 -15.16
C ASP A 227 19.68 32.46 -14.70
N HIS A 228 18.40 32.77 -14.93
CA HIS A 228 17.30 31.94 -14.43
C HIS A 228 17.28 30.52 -15.01
N ASP A 229 17.60 30.39 -16.30
CA ASP A 229 17.50 29.10 -17.00
C ASP A 229 18.66 28.18 -16.61
N ASP A 230 19.87 28.74 -16.46
CA ASP A 230 21.04 28.00 -15.98
C ASP A 230 20.87 27.57 -14.52
N TRP A 231 20.35 28.46 -13.67
CA TRP A 231 20.03 28.16 -12.27
C TRP A 231 18.96 27.08 -12.12
N LEU A 232 17.87 27.19 -12.89
CA LEU A 232 16.78 26.21 -12.87
C LEU A 232 17.27 24.84 -13.37
N THR A 233 18.15 24.84 -14.37
CA THR A 233 18.77 23.63 -14.89
C THR A 233 19.65 22.94 -13.84
N LEU A 234 20.48 23.68 -13.12
CA LEU A 234 21.28 23.14 -12.03
C LEU A 234 20.39 22.63 -10.89
N MET A 235 19.34 23.38 -10.51
CA MET A 235 18.37 22.97 -9.49
C MET A 235 17.72 21.64 -9.83
N GLN A 236 17.22 21.48 -11.06
CA GLN A 236 16.60 20.24 -11.52
C GLN A 236 17.58 19.07 -11.52
N ALA A 237 18.85 19.29 -11.89
CA ALA A 237 19.88 18.27 -11.86
C ALA A 237 20.21 17.82 -10.42
N CYS A 238 20.32 18.75 -9.47
CA CYS A 238 20.57 18.47 -8.06
C CYS A 238 19.38 17.77 -7.39
N HIS A 239 18.16 18.22 -7.70
CA HIS A 239 16.92 17.61 -7.23
C HIS A 239 16.81 16.17 -7.73
N HIS A 240 17.16 15.93 -8.99
CA HIS A 240 17.21 14.58 -9.56
C HIS A 240 18.35 13.73 -8.95
N ALA A 241 19.53 14.31 -8.70
CA ALA A 241 20.68 13.60 -8.14
C ALA A 241 20.40 13.03 -6.76
N THR A 242 19.61 13.73 -5.95
CA THR A 242 19.31 13.38 -4.55
C THR A 242 17.89 12.86 -4.32
N ALA A 243 17.11 12.63 -5.38
CA ALA A 243 15.68 12.35 -5.28
C ALA A 243 14.90 13.38 -4.41
N GLY A 244 15.34 14.64 -4.45
CA GLY A 244 14.76 15.75 -3.69
C GLY A 244 15.37 15.97 -2.30
N ASP A 245 16.18 15.03 -1.79
CA ASP A 245 16.75 15.10 -0.43
C ASP A 245 17.82 16.18 -0.25
N GLY A 246 18.39 16.70 -1.34
CA GLY A 246 19.44 17.73 -1.37
C GLY A 246 18.98 19.18 -1.20
N ARG A 247 17.74 19.39 -0.74
CA ARG A 247 17.08 20.71 -0.67
C ARG A 247 17.90 21.74 0.09
N GLN A 248 18.34 21.40 1.29
CA GLN A 248 19.01 22.35 2.17
C GLN A 248 20.39 22.70 1.64
N GLU A 249 21.09 21.71 1.08
CA GLU A 249 22.42 21.84 0.52
C GLU A 249 22.38 22.80 -0.69
N PHE A 250 21.33 22.68 -1.52
CA PHE A 250 21.08 23.60 -2.62
C PHE A 250 20.67 25.00 -2.16
N VAL A 251 19.80 25.12 -1.15
CA VAL A 251 19.40 26.41 -0.55
C VAL A 251 20.59 27.12 0.09
N ASP A 252 21.40 26.40 0.87
CA ASP A 252 22.61 26.90 1.52
C ASP A 252 23.66 27.30 0.48
N TRP A 253 23.72 26.60 -0.66
CA TRP A 253 24.57 26.99 -1.78
C TRP A 253 24.06 28.26 -2.47
N CYS A 254 22.76 28.36 -2.80
CA CYS A 254 22.21 29.57 -3.42
C CYS A 254 22.32 30.82 -2.53
N THR A 255 22.11 30.66 -1.22
CA THR A 255 22.17 31.77 -0.26
C THR A 255 23.59 32.24 0.06
N GLN A 256 24.62 31.57 -0.48
CA GLN A 256 25.99 32.09 -0.49
C GLN A 256 26.18 33.25 -1.46
N ASP A 257 25.24 33.49 -2.38
CA ASP A 257 25.17 34.74 -3.11
C ASP A 257 24.40 35.80 -2.28
N PRO A 258 25.07 36.86 -1.78
CA PRO A 258 24.41 38.01 -1.16
C PRO A 258 23.27 38.72 -1.89
N ALA A 259 23.11 38.59 -3.19
CA ALA A 259 21.90 39.06 -3.87
C ALA A 259 20.67 38.20 -3.50
N TYR A 260 20.88 36.98 -3.02
CA TYR A 260 19.88 35.97 -2.71
C TYR A 260 19.99 35.42 -1.27
N ALA A 261 20.78 36.05 -0.38
CA ALA A 261 21.00 35.57 0.99
C ALA A 261 19.72 35.43 1.82
N ASP A 262 18.72 36.29 1.57
CA ASP A 262 17.42 36.26 2.26
C ASP A 262 16.36 35.45 1.49
N HIS A 263 16.71 34.84 0.35
CA HIS A 263 15.77 34.13 -0.52
C HIS A 263 15.66 32.64 -0.23
N GLY A 264 16.27 32.15 0.86
CA GLY A 264 16.28 30.71 1.18
C GLY A 264 14.88 30.08 1.16
N THR A 265 13.87 30.80 1.63
CA THR A 265 12.45 30.37 1.55
C THR A 265 11.93 30.32 0.11
N LEU A 266 12.20 31.34 -0.72
CA LEU A 266 11.77 31.34 -2.13
C LEU A 266 12.44 30.22 -2.94
N ILE A 267 13.74 30.01 -2.71
CA ILE A 267 14.53 28.97 -3.36
C ILE A 267 14.03 27.59 -2.94
N GLY A 268 13.80 27.39 -1.64
CA GLY A 268 13.19 26.19 -1.10
C GLY A 268 11.81 25.92 -1.70
N ASN A 269 10.94 26.92 -1.77
CA ASN A 269 9.62 26.78 -2.40
C ASN A 269 9.72 26.41 -3.89
N ARG A 270 10.72 26.94 -4.59
CA ARG A 270 10.96 26.58 -6.00
C ARG A 270 11.49 25.15 -6.13
N TRP A 271 12.39 24.73 -5.25
CA TRP A 271 12.84 23.34 -5.16
C TRP A 271 11.68 22.39 -4.90
N ASP A 272 10.82 22.71 -3.94
CA ASP A 272 9.64 21.92 -3.54
C ASP A 272 8.57 21.87 -4.66
N SER A 273 8.60 22.81 -5.61
CA SER A 273 7.75 22.80 -6.81
C SER A 273 8.24 21.87 -7.93
N LEU A 274 9.45 21.32 -7.81
CA LEU A 274 9.97 20.36 -8.78
C LEU A 274 9.38 18.98 -8.50
N HIS A 275 8.82 18.35 -9.53
CA HIS A 275 8.34 16.98 -9.46
C HIS A 275 9.26 16.11 -10.31
N ALA A 276 9.62 14.93 -9.78
CA ALA A 276 10.44 13.97 -10.50
C ALA A 276 9.74 13.38 -11.73
N ASP A 277 8.41 13.54 -11.83
CA ASP A 277 7.52 12.90 -12.81
C ASP A 277 7.06 13.87 -13.90
N ASN A 278 7.97 14.26 -14.80
CA ASN A 278 7.62 15.00 -16.02
C ASN A 278 8.20 14.32 -17.27
N ASP A 279 7.31 13.90 -18.19
CA ASP A 279 7.59 13.38 -19.55
C ASP A 279 8.00 14.49 -20.54
N GLY A 280 8.90 15.38 -20.11
CA GLY A 280 9.60 16.36 -20.97
C GLY A 280 11.07 15.97 -21.20
N ASN A 281 11.82 16.77 -21.96
CA ASN A 281 13.29 16.64 -22.07
C ASN A 281 13.92 16.70 -20.66
N ARG A 282 14.18 15.53 -20.07
CA ARG A 282 14.47 15.40 -18.62
C ARG A 282 15.91 15.81 -18.34
N ILE A 283 16.09 16.85 -17.53
CA ILE A 283 17.37 17.20 -16.91
C ILE A 283 17.63 16.18 -15.80
N THR A 284 18.80 15.51 -15.86
CA THR A 284 19.17 14.41 -14.95
C THR A 284 20.45 14.75 -14.19
N PHE A 285 20.84 13.92 -13.23
CA PHE A 285 22.10 14.06 -12.49
C PHE A 285 23.35 14.16 -13.41
N ARG A 286 23.27 13.62 -14.64
CA ARG A 286 24.34 13.72 -15.65
C ARG A 286 24.63 15.17 -16.05
N THR A 287 23.64 16.06 -15.96
CA THR A 287 23.82 17.49 -16.20
C THR A 287 24.68 18.13 -15.12
N LEU A 288 24.48 17.77 -13.84
CA LEU A 288 25.35 18.21 -12.74
C LEU A 288 26.79 17.72 -12.95
N HIS A 289 26.96 16.44 -13.31
CA HIS A 289 28.29 15.89 -13.62
C HIS A 289 28.96 16.61 -14.79
N LYS A 290 28.20 16.96 -15.84
CA LYS A 290 28.73 17.72 -16.97
C LYS A 290 29.20 19.11 -16.53
N LEU A 291 28.40 19.84 -15.75
CA LEU A 291 28.76 21.17 -15.23
C LEU A 291 30.05 21.12 -14.39
N LEU A 292 30.22 20.08 -13.58
CA LEU A 292 31.46 19.86 -12.83
C LEU A 292 32.67 19.62 -13.73
N ARG A 293 32.52 18.83 -14.80
CA ARG A 293 33.61 18.61 -15.78
C ARG A 293 33.97 19.89 -16.53
N ASP A 294 32.97 20.65 -16.94
CA ASP A 294 33.16 21.93 -17.63
C ASP A 294 33.84 22.97 -16.70
N ALA A 295 33.62 22.88 -15.39
CA ALA A 295 34.31 23.66 -14.35
C ALA A 295 35.70 23.10 -13.97
N GLY A 296 36.14 21.99 -14.56
CA GLY A 296 37.43 21.34 -14.27
C GLY A 296 37.49 20.57 -12.95
N ALA A 297 36.34 20.24 -12.36
CA ALA A 297 36.18 19.55 -11.07
C ALA A 297 35.77 18.07 -11.23
N GLU A 298 36.39 17.35 -12.18
CA GLU A 298 36.05 15.94 -12.47
C GLU A 298 36.28 15.00 -11.27
N ASP A 299 37.26 15.34 -10.43
CA ASP A 299 37.64 14.56 -9.25
C ASP A 299 36.57 14.59 -8.14
N ALA A 300 35.62 15.52 -8.19
CA ALA A 300 34.51 15.63 -7.24
C ALA A 300 33.35 14.66 -7.54
N ILE A 301 33.36 13.97 -8.69
CA ILE A 301 32.31 13.03 -9.09
C ILE A 301 32.62 11.63 -8.51
N PRO A 302 31.75 11.06 -7.64
CA PRO A 302 31.92 9.70 -7.12
C PRO A 302 31.99 8.66 -8.25
N ARG A 303 32.91 7.68 -8.15
CA ARG A 303 33.06 6.60 -9.15
C ARG A 303 32.24 5.38 -8.73
N THR A 304 31.20 5.03 -9.49
CA THR A 304 30.44 3.79 -9.30
C THR A 304 31.17 2.59 -9.95
N PRO A 305 31.32 1.42 -9.27
CA PRO A 305 31.84 0.21 -9.88
C PRO A 305 30.85 -0.39 -10.89
N ALA A 306 31.34 -0.87 -12.03
CA ALA A 306 30.52 -1.54 -13.04
C ALA A 306 30.10 -2.95 -12.57
N ALA A 307 28.93 -3.08 -11.93
CA ALA A 307 28.35 -4.38 -11.59
C ALA A 307 26.81 -4.46 -11.52
N ASP A 308 26.05 -3.35 -11.55
CA ASP A 308 24.60 -3.40 -11.25
C ASP A 308 23.69 -3.16 -12.48
N ASP A 309 23.93 -3.88 -13.57
CA ASP A 309 22.89 -4.13 -14.59
C ASP A 309 22.37 -5.57 -14.36
N PHE A 310 21.06 -5.71 -14.09
CA PHE A 310 20.27 -6.94 -13.83
C PHE A 310 20.34 -7.52 -12.40
N ASP A 311 19.22 -7.57 -11.63
CA ASP A 311 18.28 -8.70 -11.60
C ASP A 311 17.14 -8.51 -10.54
N ASP A 312 16.09 -9.32 -10.70
CA ASP A 312 14.90 -9.55 -9.85
C ASP A 312 15.21 -9.87 -8.36
N ASP A 313 14.33 -9.50 -7.42
CA ASP A 313 13.39 -10.45 -6.77
C ASP A 313 12.68 -9.92 -5.50
N LEU A 314 11.48 -10.50 -5.36
CA LEU A 314 10.47 -10.61 -4.31
C LEU A 314 10.84 -10.51 -2.80
N ASP A 315 9.86 -9.95 -2.08
CA ASP A 315 9.17 -10.46 -0.86
C ASP A 315 9.33 -9.78 0.53
N GLN A 316 8.14 -9.38 1.04
CA GLN A 316 7.58 -9.50 2.41
C GLN A 316 8.18 -8.60 3.53
N THR A 317 7.42 -7.78 4.28
CA THR A 317 6.26 -8.08 5.17
C THR A 317 5.71 -6.75 5.76
N GLY A 318 4.44 -6.70 6.22
CA GLY A 318 3.93 -5.58 7.05
C GLY A 318 2.46 -5.70 7.47
N ALA A 319 2.23 -5.69 8.78
CA ALA A 319 0.96 -5.89 9.53
C ALA A 319 0.12 -4.59 9.68
N PRO A 320 -1.12 -4.63 10.25
CA PRO A 320 -2.26 -3.83 9.77
C PRO A 320 -2.55 -2.54 10.58
N ALA A 321 -3.12 -1.55 9.89
CA ALA A 321 -3.68 -0.32 10.49
C ALA A 321 -5.12 -0.54 10.97
N GLY A 322 -5.40 -0.08 12.19
CA GLY A 322 -6.71 -0.14 12.85
C GLY A 322 -7.68 0.95 12.38
N ALA A 323 -8.96 0.65 12.49
CA ALA A 323 -10.08 1.48 12.04
C ALA A 323 -10.17 2.82 12.79
N ILE A 324 -10.19 3.93 12.03
CA ILE A 324 -10.49 5.26 12.54
C ILE A 324 -12.01 5.46 12.47
N THR A 325 -12.63 5.73 13.61
CA THR A 325 -14.01 6.20 13.68
C THR A 325 -14.06 7.70 13.40
N THR A 326 -14.98 8.13 12.54
CA THR A 326 -15.08 9.49 12.01
C THR A 326 -15.54 10.49 13.09
N PRO A 327 -14.74 11.48 13.52
CA PRO A 327 -15.24 12.61 14.30
C PRO A 327 -15.96 13.58 13.36
N LYS A 328 -17.07 14.17 13.81
CA LYS A 328 -17.72 15.31 13.13
C LYS A 328 -16.75 16.49 13.06
N ARG A 329 -16.07 16.68 11.93
CA ARG A 329 -15.18 17.83 11.65
C ARG A 329 -15.97 19.01 11.09
N LYS A 330 -15.62 20.23 11.52
CA LYS A 330 -16.20 21.50 11.02
C LYS A 330 -15.73 21.80 9.59
N PRO A 331 -16.48 22.59 8.79
CA PRO A 331 -16.17 22.82 7.38
C PRO A 331 -14.78 23.46 7.19
N VAL A 332 -14.01 22.92 6.25
CA VAL A 332 -12.61 23.31 5.93
C VAL A 332 -12.48 24.77 5.43
N HIS A 333 -13.57 25.41 5.01
CA HIS A 333 -13.57 26.79 4.52
C HIS A 333 -14.85 27.55 4.95
N GLU A 334 -14.79 28.23 6.09
CA GLU A 334 -15.83 29.18 6.52
C GLU A 334 -15.65 30.58 5.89
N GLY A 335 -16.77 31.30 5.73
CA GLY A 335 -16.83 32.68 5.22
C GLY A 335 -17.29 32.81 3.76
N GLY A 336 -17.83 33.98 3.42
CA GLY A 336 -18.37 34.27 2.09
C GLY A 336 -17.33 34.25 0.97
N LEU A 337 -17.82 34.29 -0.28
CA LEU A 337 -16.98 34.38 -1.48
C LEU A 337 -16.00 35.55 -1.40
N ILE A 338 -14.78 35.34 -1.89
CA ILE A 338 -13.78 36.38 -2.09
C ILE A 338 -14.25 37.20 -3.29
N VAL A 339 -14.41 38.51 -3.10
CA VAL A 339 -14.94 39.43 -4.12
C VAL A 339 -13.92 40.49 -4.50
N ASN A 340 -13.97 40.92 -5.75
CA ASN A 340 -13.24 42.09 -6.20
C ASN A 340 -13.78 43.33 -5.46
N LYS A 341 -12.91 44.04 -4.74
CA LYS A 341 -13.30 45.21 -3.91
C LYS A 341 -13.92 46.36 -4.71
N LYS A 342 -13.64 46.48 -6.02
CA LYS A 342 -14.15 47.55 -6.89
C LYS A 342 -15.48 47.20 -7.54
N THR A 343 -15.64 45.96 -7.99
CA THR A 343 -16.83 45.54 -8.77
C THR A 343 -17.85 44.76 -7.94
N GLY A 344 -17.46 44.25 -6.76
CA GLY A 344 -18.29 43.37 -5.94
C GLY A 344 -18.45 41.95 -6.50
N VAL A 345 -17.88 41.69 -7.68
CA VAL A 345 -17.95 40.40 -8.40
C VAL A 345 -17.03 39.38 -7.75
N ALA A 346 -17.50 38.16 -7.55
CA ALA A 346 -16.67 37.03 -7.15
C ALA A 346 -16.03 36.38 -8.40
N PRO A 347 -14.69 36.37 -8.54
CA PRO A 347 -14.03 35.72 -9.68
C PRO A 347 -14.15 34.20 -9.61
N ASP A 348 -14.17 33.55 -10.78
CA ASP A 348 -14.07 32.10 -10.91
C ASP A 348 -12.65 31.65 -10.52
N THR A 349 -12.52 31.09 -9.32
CA THR A 349 -11.26 30.57 -8.79
C THR A 349 -11.54 29.30 -7.99
N PRO A 350 -10.58 28.36 -7.87
CA PRO A 350 -10.76 27.15 -7.06
C PRO A 350 -11.20 27.46 -5.62
N LYS A 351 -10.60 28.49 -5.01
CA LYS A 351 -10.92 28.93 -3.64
C LYS A 351 -12.36 29.44 -3.49
N ASN A 352 -12.89 30.16 -4.49
CA ASN A 352 -14.29 30.58 -4.47
C ASN A 352 -15.25 29.42 -4.74
N ALA A 353 -14.87 28.45 -5.57
CA ALA A 353 -15.70 27.27 -5.81
C ALA A 353 -15.80 26.39 -4.57
N LEU A 354 -14.68 26.19 -3.85
CA LEU A 354 -14.68 25.52 -2.55
C LEU A 354 -15.59 26.24 -1.54
N LYS A 355 -15.43 27.56 -1.38
CA LYS A 355 -16.31 28.38 -0.51
C LYS A 355 -17.78 28.32 -0.91
N ALA A 356 -18.08 28.31 -2.21
CA ALA A 356 -19.44 28.22 -2.72
C ALA A 356 -20.06 26.86 -2.36
N ILE A 357 -19.32 25.76 -2.56
CA ILE A 357 -19.77 24.41 -2.20
C ILE A 357 -19.94 24.28 -0.69
N THR A 358 -18.93 24.62 0.11
CA THR A 358 -18.99 24.50 1.58
C THR A 358 -20.04 25.41 2.21
N GLY A 359 -20.31 26.57 1.60
CA GLY A 359 -21.35 27.50 2.02
C GLY A 359 -22.74 27.19 1.44
N SER A 360 -22.89 26.14 0.65
CA SER A 360 -24.17 25.72 0.06
C SER A 360 -24.83 24.60 0.86
N LYS A 361 -26.04 24.21 0.45
CA LYS A 361 -26.72 23.00 0.96
C LYS A 361 -26.26 21.71 0.28
N LEU A 362 -25.39 21.80 -0.73
CA LEU A 362 -24.86 20.60 -1.37
C LEU A 362 -23.97 19.86 -0.38
N ASP A 363 -24.17 18.56 -0.26
CA ASP A 363 -23.42 17.72 0.68
C ASP A 363 -22.63 16.64 -0.06
N PRO A 364 -21.51 16.98 -0.74
CA PRO A 364 -20.66 16.00 -1.38
C PRO A 364 -20.05 15.03 -0.37
N ARG A 365 -20.12 13.74 -0.71
CA ARG A 365 -19.52 12.63 0.03
C ARG A 365 -18.85 11.67 -0.94
N PHE A 366 -17.75 11.07 -0.52
CA PHE A 366 -17.08 10.03 -1.31
C PHE A 366 -17.47 8.64 -0.80
N ASP A 367 -18.13 7.86 -1.65
CA ASP A 367 -18.48 6.46 -1.38
C ASP A 367 -17.24 5.60 -1.65
N GLU A 368 -16.57 5.16 -0.57
CA GLU A 368 -15.34 4.36 -0.66
C GLU A 368 -15.60 2.95 -1.19
N LEU A 369 -16.83 2.45 -1.10
CA LEU A 369 -17.16 1.13 -1.61
C LEU A 369 -17.32 1.18 -3.14
N LYS A 370 -18.08 2.15 -3.65
CA LYS A 370 -18.38 2.32 -5.08
C LYS A 370 -17.44 3.29 -5.82
N GLN A 371 -16.40 3.78 -5.14
CA GLN A 371 -15.35 4.68 -5.67
C GLN A 371 -15.91 5.89 -6.44
N ARG A 372 -16.94 6.54 -5.88
CA ARG A 372 -17.64 7.63 -6.58
C ARG A 372 -18.14 8.71 -5.64
N VAL A 373 -18.29 9.91 -6.18
CA VAL A 373 -18.88 11.04 -5.46
C VAL A 373 -20.41 10.96 -5.51
N VAL A 374 -21.04 11.14 -4.35
CA VAL A 374 -22.50 11.26 -4.21
C VAL A 374 -22.86 12.56 -3.48
N LEU A 375 -24.01 13.13 -3.81
CA LEU A 375 -24.59 14.30 -3.15
C LEU A 375 -25.68 13.85 -2.18
N MET A 376 -25.42 14.04 -0.89
CA MET A 376 -26.31 13.65 0.20
C MET A 376 -27.22 14.83 0.62
N GLY A 377 -28.10 14.59 1.58
CA GLY A 377 -28.99 15.62 2.12
C GLY A 377 -30.15 16.01 1.20
N GLU A 378 -30.77 17.15 1.53
CA GLU A 378 -31.86 17.76 0.77
C GLU A 378 -31.29 18.51 -0.43
N LEU A 379 -31.52 17.98 -1.64
CA LEU A 379 -31.02 18.55 -2.88
C LEU A 379 -32.03 19.55 -3.46
N PRO A 380 -31.57 20.59 -4.18
CA PRO A 380 -32.46 21.59 -4.77
C PRO A 380 -33.21 21.10 -6.01
N TRP A 381 -33.01 19.84 -6.41
CA TRP A 381 -33.71 19.16 -7.51
C TRP A 381 -34.33 17.85 -7.02
N GLY A 382 -35.31 17.35 -7.78
CA GLY A 382 -36.05 16.13 -7.41
C GLY A 382 -35.21 14.85 -7.40
N GLU A 383 -35.68 13.83 -6.68
CA GLU A 383 -34.94 12.56 -6.50
C GLU A 383 -34.68 11.79 -7.81
N GLY A 384 -35.53 11.96 -8.83
CA GLY A 384 -35.39 11.29 -10.12
C GLY A 384 -34.13 11.66 -10.92
N TYR A 385 -33.37 12.67 -10.50
CA TYR A 385 -32.05 12.99 -11.08
C TYR A 385 -30.92 12.13 -10.52
N GLY A 386 -31.18 11.39 -9.44
CA GLY A 386 -30.19 10.61 -8.72
C GLY A 386 -29.27 11.47 -7.85
N ARG A 387 -28.35 10.78 -7.17
CA ARG A 387 -27.39 11.39 -6.22
C ARG A 387 -25.94 11.26 -6.64
N VAL A 388 -25.63 10.39 -7.60
CA VAL A 388 -24.26 10.16 -8.09
C VAL A 388 -23.83 11.35 -8.95
N LEU A 389 -22.64 11.90 -8.67
CA LEU A 389 -22.09 12.98 -9.47
C LEU A 389 -21.89 12.50 -10.91
N THR A 390 -22.59 13.14 -11.83
CA THR A 390 -22.52 12.93 -13.28
C THR A 390 -22.40 14.30 -13.94
N ASP A 391 -22.06 14.38 -15.23
CA ASP A 391 -22.03 15.65 -15.97
C ASP A 391 -23.34 16.43 -15.86
N LYS A 392 -24.47 15.71 -15.81
CA LYS A 392 -25.81 16.29 -15.62
C LYS A 392 -25.97 16.87 -14.23
N LEU A 393 -25.58 16.13 -13.18
CA LEU A 393 -25.64 16.61 -11.79
C LEU A 393 -24.66 17.76 -11.53
N LEU A 394 -23.48 17.73 -12.16
CA LEU A 394 -22.49 18.81 -12.11
C LEU A 394 -23.06 20.10 -12.71
N LEU A 395 -23.79 20.01 -13.81
CA LEU A 395 -24.48 21.17 -14.40
C LEU A 395 -25.53 21.74 -13.43
N LEU A 396 -26.33 20.89 -12.79
CA LEU A 396 -27.34 21.33 -11.83
C LEU A 396 -26.70 21.99 -10.59
N ALA A 397 -25.63 21.39 -10.05
CA ALA A 397 -24.87 21.95 -8.94
C ALA A 397 -24.31 23.33 -9.30
N ARG A 398 -23.70 23.47 -10.49
CA ARG A 398 -23.18 24.75 -10.99
C ARG A 398 -24.28 25.81 -11.08
N THR A 399 -25.42 25.49 -11.69
CA THR A 399 -26.56 26.43 -11.81
C THR A 399 -27.07 26.86 -10.44
N PHE A 400 -27.20 25.92 -9.50
CA PHE A 400 -27.62 26.21 -8.14
C PHE A 400 -26.66 27.19 -7.43
N LEU A 401 -25.34 27.03 -7.58
CA LEU A 401 -24.37 27.96 -7.00
C LEU A 401 -24.44 29.37 -7.62
N MET A 402 -24.69 29.46 -8.93
CA MET A 402 -24.90 30.74 -9.62
C MET A 402 -26.13 31.48 -9.08
N GLU A 403 -27.24 30.77 -8.87
CA GLU A 403 -28.46 31.32 -8.30
C GLU A 403 -28.25 31.74 -6.83
N GLN A 404 -27.63 30.88 -6.02
CA GLN A 404 -27.35 31.16 -4.61
C GLN A 404 -26.49 32.41 -4.42
N HIS A 405 -25.56 32.66 -5.35
CA HIS A 405 -24.59 33.75 -5.28
C HIS A 405 -24.82 34.86 -6.31
N GLN A 406 -26.04 35.01 -6.84
CA GLN A 406 -26.37 36.01 -7.86
C GLN A 406 -25.99 37.45 -7.46
N ARG A 407 -26.09 37.80 -6.16
CA ARG A 407 -25.70 39.13 -5.64
C ARG A 407 -24.22 39.46 -5.81
N ARG A 408 -23.37 38.45 -6.01
CA ARG A 408 -21.92 38.58 -6.22
C ARG A 408 -21.53 38.32 -7.68
N ASP A 409 -22.50 38.17 -8.58
CA ASP A 409 -22.30 37.78 -9.99
C ASP A 409 -21.28 36.64 -10.15
N TYR A 410 -21.42 35.62 -9.31
CA TYR A 410 -20.50 34.50 -9.31
C TYR A 410 -20.81 33.54 -10.47
N GLN A 411 -19.87 33.41 -11.40
CA GLN A 411 -20.00 32.62 -12.63
C GLN A 411 -18.94 31.52 -12.66
N PRO A 412 -19.03 30.46 -11.83
CA PRO A 412 -18.02 29.43 -11.79
C PRO A 412 -17.95 28.60 -13.08
N SER A 413 -16.77 28.10 -13.44
CA SER A 413 -16.60 27.08 -14.48
C SER A 413 -17.04 25.70 -13.99
N LYS A 414 -17.31 24.78 -14.92
CA LYS A 414 -17.63 23.38 -14.57
C LYS A 414 -16.46 22.70 -13.87
N GLU A 415 -15.23 22.97 -14.32
CA GLU A 415 -13.99 22.42 -13.78
C GLU A 415 -13.80 22.81 -12.31
N ASN A 416 -13.85 24.11 -11.97
CA ASN A 416 -13.71 24.54 -10.58
C ASN A 416 -14.82 23.98 -9.66
N VAL A 417 -16.06 23.83 -10.16
CA VAL A 417 -17.15 23.20 -9.38
C VAL A 417 -16.88 21.71 -9.18
N GLN A 418 -16.42 21.01 -10.21
CA GLN A 418 -16.10 19.58 -10.13
C GLN A 418 -14.95 19.33 -9.14
N ASP A 419 -13.89 20.11 -9.24
CA ASP A 419 -12.74 20.03 -8.33
C ASP A 419 -13.16 20.33 -6.89
N ALA A 420 -13.98 21.37 -6.68
CA ALA A 420 -14.50 21.70 -5.36
C ALA A 420 -15.40 20.60 -4.77
N ILE A 421 -16.34 20.06 -5.56
CA ILE A 421 -17.22 18.96 -5.15
C ILE A 421 -16.39 17.72 -4.81
N THR A 422 -15.44 17.36 -5.67
CA THR A 422 -14.58 16.18 -5.48
C THR A 422 -13.72 16.36 -4.23
N THR A 423 -13.09 17.52 -4.08
CA THR A 423 -12.28 17.86 -2.90
C THR A 423 -13.10 17.72 -1.60
N VAL A 424 -14.28 18.34 -1.55
CA VAL A 424 -15.16 18.25 -0.37
C VAL A 424 -15.60 16.81 -0.13
N ALA A 425 -15.97 16.06 -1.17
CA ALA A 425 -16.35 14.66 -1.06
C ALA A 425 -15.24 13.80 -0.45
N TYR A 426 -13.98 14.00 -0.86
CA TYR A 426 -12.83 13.27 -0.33
C TYR A 426 -12.51 13.59 1.13
N PHE A 427 -12.89 14.77 1.63
CA PHE A 427 -12.83 15.08 3.07
C PHE A 427 -13.92 14.38 3.88
N TYR A 428 -15.02 13.99 3.24
CA TYR A 428 -16.16 13.35 3.88
C TYR A 428 -16.45 12.00 3.22
N LYS A 429 -15.55 11.06 3.44
CA LYS A 429 -15.67 9.68 2.98
C LYS A 429 -16.65 8.89 3.85
N PHE A 430 -17.32 7.92 3.24
CA PHE A 430 -18.13 6.93 3.95
C PHE A 430 -18.09 5.59 3.22
N ASN A 431 -18.37 4.52 3.94
CA ASN A 431 -18.57 3.19 3.37
C ASN A 431 -19.93 2.67 3.84
N PRO A 432 -20.90 2.47 2.93
CA PRO A 432 -22.26 2.09 3.30
C PRO A 432 -22.36 0.74 4.02
N ILE A 433 -21.41 -0.17 3.83
CA ILE A 433 -21.38 -1.45 4.56
C ILE A 433 -20.86 -1.25 5.98
N LEU A 434 -19.82 -0.42 6.17
CA LEU A 434 -19.35 -0.09 7.51
C LEU A 434 -20.41 0.67 8.30
N ASP A 435 -21.08 1.64 7.67
CA ASP A 435 -22.20 2.37 8.28
C ASP A 435 -23.34 1.41 8.67
N TYR A 436 -23.65 0.43 7.83
CA TYR A 436 -24.61 -0.63 8.15
C TYR A 436 -24.14 -1.46 9.35
N LEU A 437 -22.93 -2.02 9.31
CA LEU A 437 -22.38 -2.83 10.41
C LEU A 437 -22.33 -2.07 11.74
N ASP A 438 -21.93 -0.79 11.71
CA ASP A 438 -21.85 0.06 12.90
C ASP A 438 -23.23 0.49 13.42
N SER A 439 -24.29 0.40 12.60
CA SER A 439 -25.68 0.65 13.03
C SER A 439 -26.31 -0.55 13.76
N LEU A 440 -25.72 -1.73 13.62
CA LEU A 440 -26.26 -2.96 14.21
C LEU A 440 -25.84 -3.12 15.67
N THR A 441 -26.70 -3.79 16.45
CA THR A 441 -26.39 -4.19 17.83
C THR A 441 -26.70 -5.67 18.00
N TRP A 442 -25.70 -6.45 18.42
CA TRP A 442 -25.87 -7.87 18.64
C TRP A 442 -26.68 -8.11 19.93
N ASP A 443 -27.64 -9.01 19.85
CA ASP A 443 -28.53 -9.39 20.96
C ASP A 443 -27.91 -10.43 21.92
N GLY A 444 -26.69 -10.88 21.66
CA GLY A 444 -25.97 -11.86 22.46
C GLY A 444 -26.33 -13.32 22.18
N THR A 445 -27.24 -13.60 21.25
CA THR A 445 -27.59 -14.97 20.84
C THR A 445 -26.76 -15.38 19.63
N SER A 446 -26.06 -16.52 19.75
CA SER A 446 -25.23 -17.04 18.67
C SER A 446 -26.07 -17.68 17.56
N ARG A 447 -25.81 -17.31 16.31
CA ARG A 447 -26.51 -17.67 15.08
C ARG A 447 -25.59 -17.82 13.88
N VAL A 448 -24.41 -17.20 13.90
CA VAL A 448 -23.44 -17.23 12.80
C VAL A 448 -23.06 -18.65 12.41
N LYS A 449 -22.96 -19.57 13.38
CA LYS A 449 -22.71 -21.01 13.13
C LYS A 449 -23.88 -21.71 12.43
N ASP A 450 -25.09 -21.17 12.55
CA ASP A 450 -26.31 -21.78 12.04
C ASP A 450 -26.62 -21.38 10.59
N LEU A 451 -25.94 -20.39 10.02
CA LEU A 451 -26.24 -19.89 8.67
C LEU A 451 -26.21 -21.03 7.62
N PHE A 452 -25.13 -21.81 7.54
CA PHE A 452 -25.09 -22.90 6.55
C PHE A 452 -25.89 -24.15 6.97
N THR A 453 -25.94 -24.47 8.27
CA THR A 453 -26.61 -25.68 8.77
C THR A 453 -28.15 -25.56 8.83
N VAL A 454 -28.67 -24.36 9.07
CA VAL A 454 -30.11 -24.07 9.19
C VAL A 454 -30.63 -23.38 7.95
N ALA A 455 -30.04 -22.24 7.55
CA ALA A 455 -30.58 -21.44 6.44
C ALA A 455 -30.36 -22.13 5.09
N PHE A 456 -29.11 -22.56 4.82
CA PHE A 456 -28.77 -23.28 3.59
C PHE A 456 -29.02 -24.79 3.67
N GLN A 457 -29.42 -25.30 4.84
CA GLN A 457 -29.72 -26.72 5.08
C GLN A 457 -28.58 -27.66 4.67
N CYS A 458 -27.33 -27.24 4.89
CA CYS A 458 -26.15 -28.07 4.71
C CYS A 458 -25.95 -29.04 5.89
N GLY A 459 -24.99 -29.96 5.75
CA GLY A 459 -24.61 -30.91 6.81
C GLY A 459 -24.42 -30.25 8.19
N ARG A 460 -24.90 -30.91 9.24
CA ARG A 460 -24.79 -30.43 10.63
C ARG A 460 -23.58 -31.06 11.30
N ASP A 461 -22.45 -30.39 11.17
CA ASP A 461 -21.16 -30.82 11.71
C ASP A 461 -20.27 -29.62 12.02
N GLU A 462 -19.23 -29.87 12.81
CA GLU A 462 -18.27 -28.86 13.28
C GLU A 462 -17.59 -28.12 12.12
N TYR A 463 -17.33 -28.80 11.01
CA TYR A 463 -16.75 -28.19 9.80
C TYR A 463 -17.70 -27.15 9.19
N THR A 464 -18.98 -27.49 9.02
CA THR A 464 -19.97 -26.60 8.41
C THR A 464 -20.21 -25.36 9.28
N GLU A 465 -20.30 -25.54 10.61
CA GLU A 465 -20.39 -24.43 11.57
C GLU A 465 -19.15 -23.53 11.52
N ALA A 466 -17.95 -24.12 11.44
CA ALA A 466 -16.70 -23.38 11.36
C ALA A 466 -16.55 -22.61 10.04
N VAL A 467 -16.93 -23.20 8.90
CA VAL A 467 -16.98 -22.52 7.60
C VAL A 467 -17.93 -21.33 7.65
N SER A 468 -19.09 -21.50 8.28
CA SER A 468 -20.07 -20.44 8.49
C SER A 468 -19.47 -19.25 9.25
N GLN A 469 -18.84 -19.52 10.38
CA GLN A 469 -18.17 -18.50 11.18
C GLN A 469 -17.01 -17.83 10.43
N CYS A 470 -16.12 -18.61 9.81
CA CYS A 470 -14.97 -18.08 9.11
C CYS A 470 -15.38 -17.21 7.92
N PHE A 471 -16.42 -17.60 7.17
CA PHE A 471 -16.90 -16.83 6.04
C PHE A 471 -17.53 -15.49 6.47
N MET A 472 -18.42 -15.52 7.45
CA MET A 472 -19.10 -14.32 7.98
C MET A 472 -18.11 -13.33 8.61
N VAL A 473 -17.22 -13.83 9.47
CA VAL A 473 -16.16 -13.02 10.09
C VAL A 473 -15.18 -12.51 9.03
N GLY A 474 -14.82 -13.33 8.04
CA GLY A 474 -13.95 -12.93 6.92
C GLY A 474 -14.57 -11.84 6.05
N ALA A 475 -15.89 -11.86 5.85
CA ALA A 475 -16.62 -10.82 5.14
C ALA A 475 -16.63 -9.48 5.89
N VAL A 476 -16.78 -9.51 7.21
CA VAL A 476 -16.60 -8.31 8.06
C VAL A 476 -15.15 -7.83 8.02
N ALA A 477 -14.19 -8.75 8.17
CA ALA A 477 -12.76 -8.44 8.15
C ALA A 477 -12.35 -7.73 6.87
N ARG A 478 -12.83 -8.19 5.70
CA ARG A 478 -12.59 -7.52 4.40
C ARG A 478 -13.09 -6.08 4.34
N GLN A 479 -14.14 -5.73 5.08
CA GLN A 479 -14.65 -4.36 5.13
C GLN A 479 -13.89 -3.49 6.13
N ARG A 480 -13.60 -4.02 7.33
CA ARG A 480 -12.91 -3.28 8.40
C ARG A 480 -11.40 -3.21 8.26
N GLN A 481 -10.81 -4.21 7.59
CA GLN A 481 -9.39 -4.32 7.26
C GLN A 481 -9.24 -4.67 5.77
N PRO A 482 -9.46 -3.69 4.87
CA PRO A 482 -9.36 -3.93 3.43
C PRO A 482 -7.99 -4.48 3.05
N GLY A 483 -7.98 -5.43 2.13
CA GLY A 483 -6.76 -6.15 1.74
C GLY A 483 -6.30 -7.23 2.71
N CYS A 484 -7.01 -7.48 3.82
CA CYS A 484 -6.72 -8.63 4.67
C CYS A 484 -6.71 -9.93 3.86
N LYS A 485 -5.83 -10.86 4.21
CA LYS A 485 -5.71 -12.13 3.49
C LYS A 485 -6.99 -12.96 3.71
N LEU A 486 -7.77 -13.11 2.65
CA LEU A 486 -8.90 -14.04 2.58
C LEU A 486 -8.94 -14.57 1.15
N ASP A 487 -8.36 -15.77 0.97
CA ASP A 487 -8.25 -16.47 -0.31
C ASP A 487 -9.11 -17.75 -0.35
N THR A 488 -10.06 -17.86 0.57
CA THR A 488 -10.99 -18.98 0.71
C THR A 488 -12.44 -18.57 0.40
N MET A 489 -13.26 -19.50 -0.05
CA MET A 489 -14.71 -19.30 -0.23
C MET A 489 -15.53 -20.55 0.06
N PRO A 490 -16.75 -20.42 0.59
CA PRO A 490 -17.73 -21.50 0.59
C PRO A 490 -18.15 -21.84 -0.84
N VAL A 491 -18.32 -23.14 -1.12
CA VAL A 491 -18.91 -23.62 -2.37
C VAL A 491 -20.13 -24.48 -2.02
N ILE A 492 -21.32 -23.96 -2.33
CA ILE A 492 -22.58 -24.60 -1.96
C ILE A 492 -23.06 -25.48 -3.11
N LYS A 493 -23.08 -26.78 -2.88
CA LYS A 493 -23.60 -27.81 -3.77
C LYS A 493 -25.02 -28.18 -3.40
N GLY A 494 -25.90 -28.20 -4.38
CA GLY A 494 -27.29 -28.63 -4.19
C GLY A 494 -28.07 -28.57 -5.50
N PRO A 495 -29.29 -29.13 -5.56
CA PRO A 495 -30.05 -29.23 -6.81
C PRO A 495 -30.34 -27.85 -7.44
N GLN A 496 -30.52 -27.85 -8.76
CA GLN A 496 -30.92 -26.63 -9.46
C GLN A 496 -32.26 -26.10 -8.89
N GLY A 497 -32.37 -24.78 -8.76
CA GLY A 497 -33.56 -24.14 -8.19
C GLY A 497 -33.64 -24.22 -6.66
N SER A 498 -32.59 -24.66 -5.96
CA SER A 498 -32.56 -24.68 -4.48
C SER A 498 -32.37 -23.31 -3.81
N LEU A 499 -32.40 -22.21 -4.58
CA LEU A 499 -32.30 -20.82 -4.11
C LEU A 499 -30.93 -20.41 -3.53
N LYS A 500 -29.84 -21.10 -3.89
CA LYS A 500 -28.46 -20.82 -3.41
C LYS A 500 -28.03 -19.36 -3.65
N SER A 501 -28.00 -18.93 -4.91
CA SER A 501 -27.62 -17.56 -5.29
C SER A 501 -28.55 -16.51 -4.67
N THR A 502 -29.86 -16.79 -4.62
CA THR A 502 -30.83 -15.92 -3.95
C THR A 502 -30.55 -15.77 -2.46
N GLY A 503 -30.21 -16.87 -1.77
CA GLY A 503 -29.83 -16.85 -0.35
C GLY A 503 -28.58 -16.01 -0.09
N ILE A 504 -27.54 -16.14 -0.92
CA ILE A 504 -26.31 -15.34 -0.80
C ILE A 504 -26.62 -13.85 -1.05
N ARG A 505 -27.37 -13.55 -2.11
CA ARG A 505 -27.80 -12.18 -2.44
C ARG A 505 -28.59 -11.54 -1.31
N ASP A 506 -29.56 -12.25 -0.76
CA ASP A 506 -30.45 -11.71 0.28
C ASP A 506 -29.68 -11.57 1.62
N LEU A 507 -28.74 -12.46 1.93
CA LEU A 507 -27.82 -12.33 3.07
C LEU A 507 -26.98 -11.05 2.99
N PHE A 508 -26.38 -10.77 1.83
CA PHE A 508 -25.48 -9.62 1.64
C PHE A 508 -26.19 -8.33 1.21
N SER A 509 -27.49 -8.33 0.95
CA SER A 509 -28.22 -7.29 0.22
C SER A 509 -27.95 -7.29 -1.30
N PRO A 510 -29.00 -7.13 -2.14
CA PRO A 510 -28.85 -6.91 -3.58
C PRO A 510 -27.94 -5.74 -3.97
N ASP A 511 -27.80 -4.72 -3.12
CA ASP A 511 -26.98 -3.54 -3.39
C ASP A 511 -25.46 -3.79 -3.33
N TRP A 512 -25.05 -4.90 -2.71
CA TRP A 512 -23.66 -5.28 -2.44
C TRP A 512 -23.31 -6.69 -2.93
N PHE A 513 -24.23 -7.33 -3.66
CA PHE A 513 -24.06 -8.64 -4.30
C PHE A 513 -23.81 -8.47 -5.80
N SER A 514 -22.96 -9.32 -6.38
CA SER A 514 -22.80 -9.43 -7.82
C SER A 514 -22.52 -10.89 -8.23
N ASP A 515 -23.20 -11.36 -9.26
CA ASP A 515 -22.97 -12.61 -10.00
C ASP A 515 -22.61 -12.33 -11.48
N ALA A 516 -22.29 -11.07 -11.80
CA ALA A 516 -22.00 -10.65 -13.16
C ALA A 516 -20.73 -11.30 -13.70
N GLU A 517 -20.73 -11.69 -14.97
CA GLU A 517 -19.55 -12.29 -15.59
C GLU A 517 -18.35 -11.32 -15.56
N LEU A 518 -17.27 -11.71 -14.88
CA LEU A 518 -16.06 -10.89 -14.74
C LEU A 518 -15.15 -10.93 -15.99
N GLY A 519 -15.44 -11.78 -16.96
CA GLY A 519 -14.61 -12.01 -18.15
C GLY A 519 -13.26 -12.66 -17.80
N ASP A 520 -12.18 -12.24 -18.48
CA ASP A 520 -10.84 -12.75 -18.19
C ASP A 520 -10.31 -12.17 -16.87
N LEU A 521 -10.26 -13.01 -15.84
CA LEU A 521 -9.76 -12.69 -14.49
C LEU A 521 -8.27 -12.27 -14.44
N ARG A 522 -7.51 -12.47 -15.53
CA ARG A 522 -6.15 -11.92 -15.66
C ARG A 522 -6.16 -10.42 -15.95
N ASN A 523 -7.22 -9.91 -16.54
CA ASN A 523 -7.32 -8.54 -16.97
C ASN A 523 -7.76 -7.62 -15.82
N LYS A 524 -7.42 -6.33 -15.92
CA LYS A 524 -7.79 -5.32 -14.93
C LYS A 524 -9.30 -5.10 -14.82
N ASP A 525 -10.03 -5.32 -15.90
CA ASP A 525 -11.48 -5.07 -15.96
C ASP A 525 -12.24 -5.98 -14.99
N ALA A 526 -11.75 -7.20 -14.78
CA ALA A 526 -12.30 -8.12 -13.78
C ALA A 526 -12.23 -7.55 -12.35
N ALA A 527 -11.13 -6.84 -12.02
CA ALA A 527 -10.99 -6.18 -10.73
C ALA A 527 -11.86 -4.93 -10.62
N MET A 528 -11.97 -4.16 -11.70
CA MET A 528 -12.85 -2.97 -11.76
C MET A 528 -14.32 -3.35 -11.56
N ASN A 529 -14.75 -4.49 -12.10
CA ASN A 529 -16.12 -4.99 -11.92
C ASN A 529 -16.46 -5.43 -10.48
N LEU A 530 -15.46 -5.50 -9.58
CA LEU A 530 -15.67 -5.76 -8.15
C LEU A 530 -15.86 -4.48 -7.33
N GLU A 531 -15.69 -3.29 -7.92
CA GLU A 531 -16.01 -2.04 -7.25
C GLU A 531 -17.49 -2.04 -6.81
N GLY A 532 -17.76 -1.66 -5.57
CA GLY A 532 -19.11 -1.66 -5.03
C GLY A 532 -19.61 -2.98 -4.45
N VAL A 533 -18.84 -4.07 -4.58
CA VAL A 533 -19.28 -5.44 -4.27
C VAL A 533 -18.73 -5.91 -2.92
N TRP A 534 -19.61 -6.39 -2.04
CA TRP A 534 -19.21 -7.09 -0.79
C TRP A 534 -19.03 -8.58 -1.02
N VAL A 535 -19.94 -9.21 -1.78
CA VAL A 535 -19.82 -10.61 -2.18
C VAL A 535 -19.97 -10.76 -3.69
N HIS A 536 -19.01 -11.45 -4.29
CA HIS A 536 -19.11 -11.89 -5.66
C HIS A 536 -19.36 -13.39 -5.72
N GLU A 537 -20.45 -13.79 -6.36
CA GLU A 537 -20.81 -15.19 -6.54
C GLU A 537 -20.33 -15.73 -7.88
N PHE A 538 -19.55 -16.81 -7.85
CA PHE A 538 -19.27 -17.63 -9.01
C PHE A 538 -20.34 -18.72 -9.16
N ALA A 539 -21.35 -18.42 -9.97
CA ALA A 539 -22.38 -19.38 -10.37
C ALA A 539 -21.78 -20.44 -11.30
N GLU A 540 -22.24 -21.69 -11.15
CA GLU A 540 -21.86 -22.84 -11.99
C GLU A 540 -20.35 -23.11 -12.06
N LEU A 541 -19.67 -23.10 -10.91
CA LEU A 541 -18.23 -23.34 -10.79
C LEU A 541 -17.74 -24.63 -11.49
N ALA A 542 -18.59 -25.66 -11.58
CA ALA A 542 -18.31 -26.92 -12.27
C ALA A 542 -18.12 -26.77 -13.80
N GLY A 543 -18.61 -25.69 -14.41
CA GLY A 543 -18.43 -25.41 -15.83
C GLY A 543 -17.04 -24.86 -16.19
N LEU A 544 -16.23 -24.49 -15.20
CA LEU A 544 -14.90 -23.91 -15.42
C LEU A 544 -13.88 -24.97 -15.84
N ARG A 545 -13.01 -24.63 -16.79
CA ARG A 545 -11.87 -25.49 -17.14
C ARG A 545 -10.83 -25.46 -16.03
N ALA A 546 -10.02 -26.52 -15.94
CA ALA A 546 -8.92 -26.58 -14.97
C ALA A 546 -7.97 -25.36 -15.05
N SER A 547 -7.68 -24.88 -16.26
CA SER A 547 -6.88 -23.66 -16.47
C SER A 547 -7.53 -22.41 -15.88
N ASP A 548 -8.86 -22.32 -15.92
CA ASP A 548 -9.62 -21.17 -15.43
C ASP A 548 -9.75 -21.23 -13.90
N MET A 549 -9.80 -22.45 -13.34
CA MET A 549 -9.74 -22.66 -11.89
C MET A 549 -8.41 -22.18 -11.28
N ASP A 550 -7.27 -22.39 -11.94
CA ASP A 550 -5.99 -21.88 -11.44
C ASP A 550 -5.91 -20.35 -11.50
N VAL A 551 -6.51 -19.74 -12.53
CA VAL A 551 -6.63 -18.28 -12.63
C VAL A 551 -7.54 -17.75 -11.53
N LEU A 552 -8.66 -18.42 -11.26
CA LEU A 552 -9.56 -18.07 -10.17
C LEU A 552 -8.84 -18.13 -8.82
N LYS A 553 -8.08 -19.19 -8.54
CA LYS A 553 -7.27 -19.32 -7.31
C LYS A 553 -6.30 -18.15 -7.16
N ALA A 554 -5.60 -17.78 -8.25
CA ALA A 554 -4.67 -16.65 -8.26
C ALA A 554 -5.41 -15.32 -8.07
N PHE A 555 -6.55 -15.16 -8.73
CA PHE A 555 -7.42 -14.00 -8.62
C PHE A 555 -7.90 -13.84 -7.18
N MET A 556 -8.54 -14.83 -6.57
CA MET A 556 -8.98 -14.82 -5.17
C MET A 556 -7.86 -14.52 -4.17
N SER A 557 -6.62 -14.91 -4.49
CA SER A 557 -5.49 -14.75 -3.58
C SER A 557 -4.99 -13.32 -3.43
N ARG A 558 -5.36 -12.39 -4.32
CA ARG A 558 -4.89 -10.99 -4.29
C ARG A 558 -5.46 -10.25 -3.06
N ALA A 559 -4.61 -9.43 -2.45
CA ALA A 559 -4.98 -8.51 -1.37
C ALA A 559 -5.41 -7.14 -1.94
N THR A 560 -4.73 -6.69 -2.98
CA THR A 560 -4.91 -5.40 -3.62
C THR A 560 -5.03 -5.62 -5.12
N ASP A 561 -5.94 -4.90 -5.77
CA ASP A 561 -6.02 -4.81 -7.22
C ASP A 561 -5.39 -3.49 -7.68
N ARG A 562 -4.52 -3.55 -8.68
CA ARG A 562 -3.84 -2.37 -9.22
C ARG A 562 -4.40 -2.06 -10.60
N TYR A 563 -5.17 -0.99 -10.71
CA TYR A 563 -5.75 -0.55 -11.99
C TYR A 563 -5.94 0.96 -12.03
N ARG A 564 -6.16 1.49 -13.22
CA ARG A 564 -6.50 2.90 -13.42
C ARG A 564 -8.01 2.99 -13.58
N THR A 565 -8.67 3.74 -12.71
CA THR A 565 -10.10 4.04 -12.83
C THR A 565 -10.40 4.70 -14.19
N PRO A 566 -11.60 4.51 -14.76
CA PRO A 566 -11.98 5.23 -15.97
C PRO A 566 -11.80 6.73 -15.76
N TYR A 567 -11.12 7.40 -16.69
CA TYR A 567 -10.75 8.83 -16.61
C TYR A 567 -9.74 9.21 -15.52
N GLY A 568 -9.30 8.25 -14.69
CA GLY A 568 -8.13 8.40 -13.84
C GLY A 568 -6.88 8.63 -14.69
N ARG A 569 -6.01 9.53 -14.25
CA ARG A 569 -4.71 9.79 -14.92
C ARG A 569 -3.66 8.78 -14.48
N ASN A 570 -3.78 8.26 -13.25
CA ASN A 570 -2.80 7.40 -12.61
C ASN A 570 -3.41 6.04 -12.27
N THR A 571 -2.58 5.01 -12.28
CA THR A 571 -2.93 3.70 -11.74
C THR A 571 -2.93 3.76 -10.21
N GLU A 572 -3.97 3.23 -9.59
CA GLU A 572 -4.19 3.25 -8.15
C GLU A 572 -4.23 1.81 -7.59
N ASP A 573 -3.89 1.67 -6.32
CA ASP A 573 -3.95 0.43 -5.58
C ASP A 573 -5.26 0.37 -4.78
N HIS A 574 -6.14 -0.54 -5.16
CA HIS A 574 -7.45 -0.74 -4.56
C HIS A 574 -7.43 -1.96 -3.65
N GLN A 575 -7.41 -1.73 -2.34
CA GLN A 575 -7.46 -2.79 -1.34
C GLN A 575 -8.81 -3.53 -1.41
N ARG A 576 -8.77 -4.86 -1.54
CA ARG A 576 -9.98 -5.65 -1.73
C ARG A 576 -10.83 -5.72 -0.47
N ARG A 577 -12.11 -5.41 -0.66
CA ARG A 577 -13.20 -5.52 0.32
C ARG A 577 -14.20 -6.63 0.02
N VAL A 578 -14.06 -7.25 -1.16
CA VAL A 578 -14.94 -8.31 -1.64
C VAL A 578 -14.56 -9.69 -1.07
N VAL A 579 -15.57 -10.49 -0.77
CA VAL A 579 -15.46 -11.94 -0.54
C VAL A 579 -16.06 -12.71 -1.71
N PHE A 580 -15.67 -13.96 -1.86
CA PHE A 580 -16.19 -14.82 -2.91
C PHE A 580 -17.08 -15.90 -2.31
N ALA A 581 -18.06 -16.35 -3.08
CA ALA A 581 -18.85 -17.55 -2.81
C ALA A 581 -19.05 -18.30 -4.13
N GLY A 582 -19.08 -19.63 -4.08
CA GLY A 582 -19.38 -20.46 -5.24
C GLY A 582 -20.71 -21.18 -5.07
N THR A 583 -21.45 -21.38 -6.17
CA THR A 583 -22.57 -22.31 -6.19
C THR A 583 -22.45 -23.31 -7.33
N VAL A 584 -22.83 -24.56 -7.06
CA VAL A 584 -22.82 -25.63 -8.05
C VAL A 584 -24.06 -26.51 -7.93
N ASN A 585 -24.44 -27.12 -9.06
CA ASN A 585 -25.53 -28.09 -9.08
C ASN A 585 -25.04 -29.51 -8.80
N GLU A 586 -23.87 -29.86 -9.35
CA GLU A 586 -23.21 -31.14 -9.20
C GLU A 586 -21.75 -30.93 -8.75
N GLY A 587 -21.14 -32.00 -8.24
CA GLY A 587 -19.77 -31.96 -7.76
C GLY A 587 -18.73 -32.01 -8.89
N GLY A 588 -17.46 -32.18 -8.52
CA GLY A 588 -16.38 -32.36 -9.50
C GLY A 588 -15.94 -31.05 -10.17
N TYR A 589 -15.77 -29.99 -9.39
CA TYR A 589 -15.26 -28.70 -9.89
C TYR A 589 -13.77 -28.48 -9.55
N LEU A 590 -13.18 -29.36 -8.75
CA LEU A 590 -11.74 -29.35 -8.46
C LEU A 590 -11.03 -30.32 -9.41
N SER A 591 -9.86 -29.94 -9.89
CA SER A 591 -9.06 -30.74 -10.84
C SER A 591 -7.67 -31.10 -10.32
N ASP A 592 -7.25 -30.49 -9.21
CA ASP A 592 -5.92 -30.68 -8.63
C ASP A 592 -5.99 -30.46 -7.11
N PRO A 593 -5.42 -31.36 -6.28
CA PRO A 593 -5.33 -31.16 -4.83
C PRO A 593 -4.51 -29.92 -4.43
N THR A 594 -3.62 -29.43 -5.29
CA THR A 594 -2.87 -28.20 -5.02
C THR A 594 -3.77 -26.96 -5.11
N GLY A 595 -3.94 -26.30 -3.96
CA GLY A 595 -4.76 -25.09 -3.83
C GLY A 595 -6.25 -25.35 -3.60
N ALA A 596 -6.68 -26.60 -3.46
CA ALA A 596 -8.05 -26.99 -3.10
C ALA A 596 -8.51 -26.38 -1.75
N ARG A 597 -7.56 -26.09 -0.84
CA ARG A 597 -7.80 -25.43 0.46
C ARG A 597 -8.60 -24.11 0.38
N ARG A 598 -8.63 -23.47 -0.80
CA ARG A 598 -9.34 -22.22 -1.09
C ARG A 598 -10.85 -22.40 -1.26
N PHE A 599 -11.30 -23.63 -1.41
CA PHE A 599 -12.71 -23.96 -1.59
C PHE A 599 -13.15 -24.72 -0.34
N TRP A 600 -14.25 -24.29 0.27
CA TRP A 600 -14.87 -24.96 1.40
C TRP A 600 -16.17 -25.62 0.91
N PRO A 601 -16.13 -26.90 0.52
CA PRO A 601 -17.31 -27.57 -0.01
C PRO A 601 -18.39 -27.72 1.06
N LEU A 602 -19.60 -27.33 0.72
CA LEU A 602 -20.80 -27.48 1.53
C LEU A 602 -21.86 -28.18 0.68
N GLU A 603 -22.50 -29.21 1.23
CA GLU A 603 -23.54 -29.96 0.53
C GLU A 603 -24.88 -29.75 1.23
N MET A 604 -25.86 -29.27 0.47
CA MET A 604 -27.25 -29.14 0.92
C MET A 604 -27.88 -30.53 1.08
N ALA A 605 -28.76 -30.69 2.07
CA ALA A 605 -29.56 -31.89 2.23
C ALA A 605 -30.40 -32.17 0.98
N SER A 606 -30.54 -33.45 0.61
CA SER A 606 -31.28 -33.83 -0.59
C SER A 606 -32.73 -33.32 -0.56
N GLY A 607 -33.18 -32.68 -1.64
CA GLY A 607 -34.53 -32.11 -1.75
C GLY A 607 -34.76 -30.80 -0.98
N SER A 608 -33.75 -30.28 -0.27
CA SER A 608 -33.84 -29.01 0.45
C SER A 608 -33.77 -27.78 -0.46
N ARG A 609 -34.16 -26.63 0.10
CA ARG A 609 -34.00 -25.30 -0.49
C ARG A 609 -33.54 -24.34 0.61
N VAL A 610 -32.86 -23.27 0.24
CA VAL A 610 -32.48 -22.22 1.19
C VAL A 610 -33.74 -21.60 1.81
N ASP A 611 -33.74 -21.47 3.13
CA ASP A 611 -34.79 -20.79 3.90
C ASP A 611 -34.56 -19.27 3.87
N LEU A 612 -35.14 -18.61 2.87
CA LEU A 612 -35.07 -17.16 2.71
C LEU A 612 -35.79 -16.40 3.84
N GLY A 613 -36.80 -17.02 4.47
CA GLY A 613 -37.52 -16.43 5.59
C GLY A 613 -36.62 -16.32 6.82
N TRP A 614 -35.88 -17.39 7.10
CA TRP A 614 -34.89 -17.40 8.17
C TRP A 614 -33.78 -16.38 7.91
N ILE A 615 -33.25 -16.27 6.68
CA ILE A 615 -32.25 -15.25 6.33
C ILE A 615 -32.81 -13.85 6.57
N ALA A 616 -34.01 -13.56 6.08
CA ALA A 616 -34.63 -12.24 6.22
C ALA A 616 -34.84 -11.86 7.71
N GLU A 617 -35.23 -12.81 8.56
CA GLU A 617 -35.43 -12.58 9.99
C GLU A 617 -34.12 -12.39 10.76
N HIS A 618 -33.06 -13.12 10.40
CA HIS A 618 -31.83 -13.18 11.18
C HIS A 618 -30.65 -12.39 10.61
N ARG A 619 -30.75 -11.89 9.37
CA ARG A 619 -29.66 -11.21 8.64
C ARG A 619 -28.92 -10.16 9.48
N ASP A 620 -29.66 -9.24 10.09
CA ASP A 620 -29.06 -8.15 10.87
C ASP A 620 -28.35 -8.69 12.12
N GLN A 621 -28.90 -9.71 12.78
CA GLN A 621 -28.25 -10.32 13.94
C GLN A 621 -27.05 -11.19 13.56
N LEU A 622 -27.06 -11.84 12.39
CA LEU A 622 -25.91 -12.57 11.85
C LEU A 622 -24.74 -11.63 11.59
N TRP A 623 -24.98 -10.48 10.96
CA TRP A 623 -23.95 -9.48 10.73
C TRP A 623 -23.49 -8.81 12.02
N ALA A 624 -24.40 -8.52 12.96
CA ALA A 624 -24.05 -7.97 14.26
C ALA A 624 -23.15 -8.92 15.08
N GLU A 625 -23.48 -10.22 15.09
CA GLU A 625 -22.67 -11.23 15.76
C GLU A 625 -21.31 -11.41 15.07
N ALA A 626 -21.27 -11.52 13.74
CA ALA A 626 -20.02 -11.66 12.99
C ALA A 626 -19.08 -10.47 13.26
N ASP A 627 -19.66 -9.27 13.38
CA ASP A 627 -18.94 -8.06 13.72
C ASP A 627 -18.39 -8.06 15.16
N ALA A 628 -19.19 -8.49 16.12
CA ALA A 628 -18.76 -8.67 17.50
C ALA A 628 -17.65 -9.72 17.62
N LEU A 629 -17.76 -10.84 16.90
CA LEU A 629 -16.72 -11.87 16.84
C LEU A 629 -15.41 -11.32 16.28
N PHE A 630 -15.45 -10.61 15.15
CA PHE A 630 -14.28 -9.94 14.57
C PHE A 630 -13.63 -8.98 15.58
N LYS A 631 -14.42 -8.09 16.21
CA LYS A 631 -13.94 -7.12 17.21
C LYS A 631 -13.33 -7.80 18.44
N SER A 632 -13.79 -9.00 18.80
CA SER A 632 -13.23 -9.81 19.89
C SER A 632 -11.93 -10.55 19.52
N GLY A 633 -11.50 -10.49 18.26
CA GLY A 633 -10.27 -11.12 17.76
C GLY A 633 -10.46 -12.55 17.22
N VAL A 634 -11.71 -13.00 17.01
CA VAL A 634 -11.96 -14.27 16.32
C VAL A 634 -11.51 -14.14 14.87
N GLY A 635 -10.67 -15.07 14.42
CA GLY A 635 -10.14 -15.07 13.06
C GLY A 635 -11.09 -15.71 12.03
N HIS A 636 -10.75 -15.54 10.75
CA HIS A 636 -11.47 -16.08 9.59
C HIS A 636 -10.73 -17.24 8.89
N VAL A 637 -9.76 -17.85 9.58
CA VAL A 637 -9.03 -19.03 9.13
C VAL A 637 -9.67 -20.27 9.75
N LEU A 638 -9.94 -21.29 8.94
CA LEU A 638 -10.50 -22.55 9.41
C LEU A 638 -9.59 -23.15 10.50
N PRO A 639 -10.12 -23.54 11.68
CA PRO A 639 -9.33 -24.14 12.75
C PRO A 639 -8.54 -25.37 12.29
N GLU A 640 -7.29 -25.48 12.73
CA GLU A 640 -6.37 -26.57 12.37
C GLU A 640 -6.94 -27.98 12.59
N PRO A 641 -7.66 -28.28 13.69
CA PRO A 641 -8.27 -29.61 13.89
C PRO A 641 -9.25 -30.03 12.79
N LEU A 642 -9.80 -29.07 12.03
CA LEU A 642 -10.77 -29.32 10.97
C LEU A 642 -10.12 -29.44 9.58
N TRP A 643 -8.80 -29.24 9.45
CA TRP A 643 -8.12 -29.30 8.15
C TRP A 643 -8.19 -30.67 7.49
N SER A 644 -8.16 -31.76 8.26
CA SER A 644 -8.32 -33.12 7.73
C SER A 644 -9.72 -33.32 7.13
N MET A 645 -10.77 -32.89 7.83
CA MET A 645 -12.14 -32.97 7.34
C MET A 645 -12.36 -32.09 6.10
N ALA A 646 -11.76 -30.89 6.08
CA ALA A 646 -11.79 -30.02 4.92
C ALA A 646 -11.12 -30.67 3.69
N ALA A 647 -9.96 -31.32 3.88
CA ALA A 647 -9.25 -32.01 2.82
C ALA A 647 -10.04 -33.21 2.27
N GLU A 648 -10.74 -33.95 3.13
CA GLU A 648 -11.65 -35.03 2.72
C GLU A 648 -12.78 -34.49 1.83
N ARG A 649 -13.47 -33.43 2.26
CA ARG A 649 -14.54 -32.83 1.44
C ARG A 649 -14.05 -32.26 0.12
N GLN A 650 -12.84 -31.70 0.09
CA GLN A 650 -12.22 -31.22 -1.14
C GLN A 650 -11.84 -32.36 -2.08
N ALA A 651 -11.42 -33.51 -1.55
CA ALA A 651 -11.12 -34.70 -2.34
C ALA A 651 -12.39 -35.24 -3.02
N ASP A 652 -13.52 -35.27 -2.32
CA ASP A 652 -14.82 -35.71 -2.87
C ASP A 652 -15.31 -34.83 -4.05
N GLU A 653 -14.82 -33.60 -4.13
CA GLU A 653 -15.17 -32.64 -5.18
C GLU A 653 -14.13 -32.54 -6.29
N THR A 654 -13.12 -33.43 -6.27
CA THR A 654 -12.08 -33.53 -7.31
C THR A 654 -12.51 -34.50 -8.40
N VAL A 655 -12.49 -34.06 -9.67
CA VAL A 655 -12.74 -34.93 -10.82
C VAL A 655 -11.59 -35.91 -10.99
N ASP A 656 -11.91 -37.19 -11.22
CA ASP A 656 -10.93 -38.18 -11.65
C ASP A 656 -10.26 -37.75 -12.97
N ASP A 657 -8.94 -37.64 -12.97
CA ASP A 657 -8.18 -37.27 -14.17
C ASP A 657 -8.41 -38.32 -15.27
N PRO A 658 -8.89 -37.96 -16.48
CA PRO A 658 -9.09 -38.91 -17.58
C PRO A 658 -7.86 -39.72 -17.98
N TRP A 659 -6.65 -39.30 -17.59
CA TRP A 659 -5.43 -40.08 -17.75
C TRP A 659 -5.40 -41.30 -16.84
N VAL A 660 -5.98 -41.23 -15.63
CA VAL A 660 -6.01 -42.33 -14.67
C VAL A 660 -6.69 -43.55 -15.28
N ASP A 661 -7.88 -43.40 -15.88
CA ASP A 661 -8.60 -44.51 -16.50
C ASP A 661 -7.85 -45.09 -17.70
N LYS A 662 -7.35 -44.24 -18.61
CA LYS A 662 -6.59 -44.67 -19.79
C LYS A 662 -5.31 -45.42 -19.40
N LEU A 663 -4.58 -44.90 -18.42
CA LEU A 663 -3.36 -45.52 -17.95
C LEU A 663 -3.66 -46.82 -17.18
N ALA A 664 -4.73 -46.87 -16.38
CA ALA A 664 -5.17 -48.10 -15.71
C ALA A 664 -5.49 -49.21 -16.72
N GLU A 665 -6.21 -48.87 -17.80
CA GLU A 665 -6.52 -49.80 -18.90
C GLU A 665 -5.23 -50.31 -19.57
N MET A 666 -4.33 -49.40 -19.97
CA MET A 666 -3.04 -49.74 -20.57
C MET A 666 -2.22 -50.69 -19.69
N LEU A 667 -2.10 -50.38 -18.39
CA LEU A 667 -1.29 -51.14 -17.45
C LEU A 667 -1.92 -52.51 -17.15
N SER A 668 -3.25 -52.58 -17.11
CA SER A 668 -4.01 -53.84 -17.00
C SER A 668 -3.77 -54.72 -18.23
N ASN A 669 -3.88 -54.17 -19.44
CA ASN A 669 -3.62 -54.87 -20.69
C ASN A 669 -2.18 -55.40 -20.77
N ARG A 670 -1.19 -54.61 -20.35
CA ARG A 670 0.22 -55.05 -20.27
C ARG A 670 0.40 -56.22 -19.30
N LYS A 671 -0.25 -56.19 -18.13
CA LYS A 671 -0.22 -57.28 -17.17
C LYS A 671 -0.80 -58.57 -17.77
N THR A 672 -1.94 -58.48 -18.45
CA THR A 672 -2.58 -59.62 -19.13
C THR A 672 -1.69 -60.20 -20.21
N GLN A 673 -1.08 -59.36 -21.06
CA GLN A 673 -0.14 -59.79 -22.11
C GLN A 673 1.08 -60.51 -21.53
N ARG A 674 1.64 -59.99 -20.42
CA ARG A 674 2.79 -60.62 -19.75
C ARG A 674 2.41 -61.98 -19.16
N GLN A 675 1.26 -62.08 -18.50
CA GLN A 675 0.76 -63.35 -17.96
C GLN A 675 0.50 -64.38 -19.05
N ALA A 676 -0.08 -63.99 -20.18
CA ALA A 676 -0.31 -64.88 -21.32
C ALA A 676 1.01 -65.37 -21.95
N PHE A 677 2.03 -64.51 -22.03
CA PHE A 677 3.37 -64.89 -22.48
C PHE A 677 4.05 -65.87 -21.52
N GLU A 678 3.97 -65.65 -20.22
CA GLU A 678 4.54 -66.56 -19.20
C GLU A 678 3.80 -67.90 -19.13
N ALA A 679 2.50 -67.90 -19.44
CA ALA A 679 1.66 -69.11 -19.49
C ALA A 679 1.76 -69.89 -20.83
N GLY A 680 2.47 -69.38 -21.84
CA GLY A 680 2.58 -70.04 -23.14
C GLY A 680 1.32 -69.90 -24.01
N THR A 681 0.41 -68.98 -23.70
CA THR A 681 -0.90 -68.83 -24.36
C THR A 681 -1.08 -67.51 -25.12
N GLY A 682 -0.02 -66.72 -25.27
CA GLY A 682 0.01 -65.49 -26.09
C GLY A 682 0.11 -65.74 -27.62
N ASP A 683 0.31 -64.68 -28.40
CA ASP A 683 0.52 -64.79 -29.86
C ASP A 683 1.95 -65.26 -30.18
N TYR A 684 2.10 -66.53 -30.56
CA TYR A 684 3.36 -67.13 -31.01
C TYR A 684 3.37 -67.30 -32.53
N ALA A 685 4.50 -67.02 -33.17
CA ALA A 685 4.75 -67.44 -34.54
C ALA A 685 5.29 -68.88 -34.53
N GLU A 686 4.86 -69.72 -35.48
CA GLU A 686 5.50 -71.01 -35.71
C GLU A 686 6.78 -70.80 -36.51
N GLU A 687 7.94 -71.05 -35.89
CA GLU A 687 9.23 -71.04 -36.56
C GLU A 687 9.77 -72.48 -36.69
N VAL A 688 10.50 -72.76 -37.77
CA VAL A 688 11.17 -74.06 -37.94
C VAL A 688 12.65 -73.88 -37.63
N ILE A 689 13.10 -74.44 -36.51
CA ILE A 689 14.50 -74.43 -36.09
C ILE A 689 15.01 -75.88 -36.14
N ASN A 690 16.07 -76.13 -36.90
CA ASN A 690 16.66 -77.46 -37.09
C ASN A 690 15.69 -78.57 -37.56
N GLY A 691 14.64 -78.21 -38.30
CA GLY A 691 13.66 -79.16 -38.85
C GLY A 691 12.49 -79.47 -37.91
N GLU A 692 12.45 -78.89 -36.71
CA GLU A 692 11.33 -79.01 -35.77
C GLU A 692 10.52 -77.71 -35.73
N ARG A 693 9.19 -77.83 -35.64
CA ARG A 693 8.29 -76.68 -35.48
C ARG A 693 8.32 -76.24 -34.02
N VAL A 694 8.78 -75.03 -33.76
CA VAL A 694 8.90 -74.44 -32.42
C VAL A 694 8.03 -73.19 -32.36
N ALA A 695 7.20 -73.08 -31.32
CA ALA A 695 6.44 -71.86 -31.05
C ALA A 695 7.41 -70.79 -30.53
N SER A 696 7.63 -69.75 -31.34
CA SER A 696 8.57 -68.66 -31.06
C SER A 696 7.76 -67.38 -30.80
N PRO A 697 7.91 -66.73 -29.63
CA PRO A 697 7.12 -65.55 -29.34
C PRO A 697 7.51 -64.38 -30.26
N LEU A 698 6.52 -63.72 -30.87
CA LEU A 698 6.73 -62.61 -31.82
C LEU A 698 7.52 -61.43 -31.20
N ARG A 699 7.38 -61.21 -29.89
CA ARG A 699 8.20 -60.31 -29.06
C ARG A 699 7.90 -60.56 -27.58
N GLU A 700 8.92 -60.64 -26.71
CA GLU A 700 8.70 -60.69 -25.26
C GLU A 700 8.06 -59.38 -24.76
N PRO A 701 6.87 -59.41 -24.15
CA PRO A 701 6.24 -58.22 -23.58
C PRO A 701 7.03 -57.73 -22.36
N PRO A 702 7.12 -56.40 -22.16
CA PRO A 702 7.89 -55.84 -21.05
C PRO A 702 7.33 -56.27 -19.68
N PRO A 703 8.15 -56.28 -18.64
CA PRO A 703 7.71 -56.56 -17.27
C PRO A 703 6.50 -55.73 -16.85
N ALA A 704 5.53 -56.37 -16.18
CA ALA A 704 4.28 -55.74 -15.77
C ALA A 704 4.42 -54.80 -14.55
N ASP A 705 5.59 -54.78 -13.91
CA ASP A 705 5.93 -53.97 -12.74
C ASP A 705 6.72 -52.70 -13.10
N LYS A 706 7.07 -52.50 -14.39
CA LYS A 706 7.93 -51.39 -14.85
C LYS A 706 7.42 -50.78 -16.15
N VAL A 707 7.49 -49.46 -16.25
CA VAL A 707 7.13 -48.73 -17.48
C VAL A 707 7.96 -47.45 -17.62
N HIS A 708 8.39 -47.09 -18.84
CA HIS A 708 9.07 -45.82 -19.09
C HIS A 708 8.08 -44.66 -19.20
N THR A 709 8.51 -43.47 -18.76
CA THR A 709 7.72 -42.23 -18.85
C THR A 709 7.30 -41.95 -20.28
N GLN A 710 8.20 -42.15 -21.24
CA GLN A 710 7.92 -41.90 -22.66
C GLN A 710 6.82 -42.81 -23.21
N ASP A 711 6.78 -44.08 -22.81
CA ASP A 711 5.75 -45.02 -23.26
C ASP A 711 4.35 -44.57 -22.84
N LEU A 712 4.22 -44.04 -21.61
CA LEU A 712 2.96 -43.55 -21.07
C LEU A 712 2.51 -42.28 -21.79
N LEU A 713 3.44 -41.34 -22.01
CA LEU A 713 3.13 -40.10 -22.74
C LEU A 713 2.74 -40.38 -24.19
N SER A 714 3.44 -41.28 -24.87
CA SER A 714 3.07 -41.72 -26.22
C SER A 714 1.70 -42.42 -26.25
N TYR A 715 1.39 -43.27 -25.28
CA TYR A 715 0.06 -43.90 -25.18
C TYR A 715 -1.07 -42.87 -24.97
N LEU A 716 -0.78 -41.80 -24.24
CA LEU A 716 -1.69 -40.67 -24.05
C LEU A 716 -1.79 -39.73 -25.27
N GLY A 717 -1.08 -40.03 -26.37
CA GLY A 717 -1.07 -39.23 -27.60
C GLY A 717 -0.18 -37.98 -27.55
N LEU A 718 0.75 -37.91 -26.58
CA LEU A 718 1.70 -36.81 -26.43
C LEU A 718 3.06 -37.16 -27.06
N GLU A 719 3.20 -36.77 -28.32
CA GLU A 719 4.48 -36.80 -29.03
C GLU A 719 5.52 -35.89 -28.37
N SER A 720 6.80 -36.22 -28.56
CA SER A 720 7.95 -35.64 -27.84
C SER A 720 8.06 -34.11 -27.97
N ASP A 721 7.61 -33.56 -29.09
CA ASP A 721 7.57 -32.12 -29.41
C ASP A 721 6.47 -31.35 -28.67
N ARG A 722 5.47 -32.05 -28.12
CA ARG A 722 4.33 -31.47 -27.38
C ARG A 722 4.45 -31.65 -25.87
N GLN A 723 5.57 -32.19 -25.38
CA GLN A 723 5.78 -32.46 -23.96
C GLN A 723 6.32 -31.22 -23.23
N ASN A 724 5.78 -30.94 -22.04
CA ASN A 724 6.25 -29.87 -21.16
C ASN A 724 6.33 -30.37 -19.70
N LYS A 725 6.87 -29.53 -18.81
CA LYS A 725 6.99 -29.86 -17.38
C LYS A 725 5.64 -30.20 -16.73
N GLY A 726 4.55 -29.54 -17.17
CA GLY A 726 3.19 -29.80 -16.70
C GLY A 726 2.67 -31.20 -17.07
N HIS A 727 2.93 -31.67 -18.29
CA HIS A 727 2.57 -33.03 -18.72
C HIS A 727 3.28 -34.11 -17.89
N ALA A 728 4.57 -33.91 -17.60
CA ALA A 728 5.34 -34.84 -16.75
C ALA A 728 4.82 -34.87 -15.29
N GLN A 729 4.43 -33.70 -14.75
CA GLN A 729 3.89 -33.58 -13.40
C GLN A 729 2.48 -34.19 -13.29
N ARG A 730 1.62 -33.97 -14.29
CA ARG A 730 0.30 -34.60 -14.38
C ARG A 730 0.42 -36.12 -14.44
N LEU A 731 1.25 -36.65 -15.35
CA LEU A 731 1.50 -38.09 -15.47
C LEU A 731 1.96 -38.71 -14.15
N ARG A 732 2.86 -38.01 -13.44
CA ARG A 732 3.37 -38.48 -12.15
C ARG A 732 2.25 -38.65 -11.13
N ARG A 733 1.34 -37.68 -11.03
CA ARG A 733 0.19 -37.75 -10.14
C ARG A 733 -0.73 -38.90 -10.50
N SER A 734 -1.11 -39.03 -11.77
CA SER A 734 -1.97 -40.13 -12.23
C SER A 734 -1.36 -41.50 -11.91
N MET A 735 -0.05 -41.67 -12.11
CA MET A 735 0.65 -42.92 -11.80
C MET A 735 0.76 -43.18 -10.29
N GLU A 736 0.98 -42.15 -9.47
CA GLU A 736 1.01 -42.25 -8.00
C GLU A 736 -0.38 -42.66 -7.45
N THR A 737 -1.47 -42.11 -7.99
CA THR A 737 -2.86 -42.52 -7.69
C THR A 737 -3.08 -44.01 -8.01
N LEU A 738 -2.52 -44.51 -9.10
CA LEU A 738 -2.57 -45.93 -9.48
C LEU A 738 -1.60 -46.82 -8.67
N GLY A 739 -0.88 -46.27 -7.69
CA GLY A 739 0.04 -47.01 -6.82
C GLY A 739 1.43 -47.26 -7.39
N TRP A 740 1.85 -46.49 -8.41
CA TRP A 740 3.17 -46.60 -9.03
C TRP A 740 4.14 -45.51 -8.57
N LYS A 741 5.43 -45.84 -8.45
CA LYS A 741 6.47 -44.92 -7.95
C LYS A 741 7.45 -44.51 -9.04
N HIS A 742 7.66 -43.20 -9.20
CA HIS A 742 8.61 -42.67 -10.18
C HIS A 742 10.08 -42.98 -9.81
N ARG A 743 10.89 -43.34 -10.81
CA ARG A 743 12.34 -43.60 -10.70
C ARG A 743 13.06 -43.01 -11.91
N ARG A 744 14.21 -42.36 -11.68
CA ARG A 744 15.03 -41.73 -12.73
C ARG A 744 15.77 -42.72 -13.64
N GLY A 745 15.93 -43.98 -13.21
CA GLY A 745 16.67 -45.01 -13.94
C GLY A 745 15.99 -46.36 -13.88
N VAL A 746 14.92 -46.52 -14.65
CA VAL A 746 14.21 -47.79 -14.84
C VAL A 746 14.85 -48.54 -16.02
N ARG A 747 15.36 -49.74 -15.76
CA ARG A 747 15.89 -50.63 -16.80
C ARG A 747 14.76 -51.54 -17.33
N LEU A 748 14.49 -51.45 -18.63
CA LEU A 748 13.54 -52.28 -19.36
C LEU A 748 14.22 -52.79 -20.65
N GLY A 749 14.44 -54.09 -20.73
CA GLY A 749 15.30 -54.68 -21.77
C GLY A 749 16.70 -54.05 -21.79
N GLY A 750 17.18 -53.66 -22.97
CA GLY A 750 18.47 -52.98 -23.16
C GLY A 750 18.46 -51.46 -22.92
N ARG A 751 17.34 -50.85 -22.51
CA ARG A 751 17.21 -49.39 -22.35
C ARG A 751 17.07 -48.99 -20.87
N VAL A 752 17.73 -47.90 -20.48
CA VAL A 752 17.60 -47.26 -19.15
C VAL A 752 17.08 -45.84 -19.36
N SER A 753 15.93 -45.53 -18.77
CA SER A 753 15.30 -44.21 -18.85
C SER A 753 14.47 -43.93 -17.59
N ALA A 754 13.97 -42.69 -17.44
CA ALA A 754 13.02 -42.35 -16.40
C ALA A 754 11.70 -43.10 -16.60
N GLY A 755 11.06 -43.50 -15.50
CA GLY A 755 9.85 -44.30 -15.56
C GLY A 755 9.24 -44.57 -14.18
N TYR A 756 8.33 -45.53 -14.13
CA TYR A 756 7.59 -45.89 -12.94
C TYR A 756 7.76 -47.37 -12.64
N VAL A 757 7.81 -47.70 -11.35
CA VAL A 757 7.88 -49.07 -10.84
C VAL A 757 6.76 -49.31 -9.84
N ARG A 758 6.13 -50.48 -9.89
CA ARG A 758 5.19 -50.94 -8.87
C ARG A 758 5.97 -51.69 -7.79
N ALA A 759 5.68 -51.42 -6.52
CA ALA A 759 6.25 -52.24 -5.45
C ALA A 759 5.57 -53.62 -5.50
N ASP A 760 6.37 -54.69 -5.45
CA ASP A 760 5.83 -56.03 -5.23
C ASP A 760 5.08 -56.05 -3.90
N LYS A 761 3.86 -56.58 -3.90
CA LYS A 761 3.21 -57.03 -2.66
C LYS A 761 3.72 -58.42 -2.35
#